data_AF-A0A8J6CI31-F1
#
_entry.id   AF-A0A8J6CI31-F1
#
_cell.length_a   1.000
_cell.length_b   1.000
_cell.length_c   1.000
_cell.angle_alpha   90.00
_cell.angle_beta   90.00
_cell.angle_gamma   90.00
#
_symmetry.space_group_name_H-M   'P 1'
#
loop_
_entity.id
_entity.type
_entity.pdbx_description
1 polymer ?
#
loop_
_entity_poly.entity_id
_entity_poly.type
_entity_poly.pdbx_seq_one_letter_code
_entity_poly.pdbx_strand_id
1 'polypeptide(L)'
;MAALGKMDALLADVSGSTAQVPSAPTTVAPPAAKAEPSSAAARKGGGAKAPTPAAKGANGASSQGAPAPPAAAASSAAAKAPDDPAAAAELARKLEVVLSVGEECQTVDDLKNLLLKKPNFTCYDGFEPSGRMHIAQGLYKAINVNKLTSVGGTFVFWVADWFALMNDKMGGDLHKIQTVGKYLIEVWKAAGMDMERVKFLWCADEISSKAASYWPKMLDIARCFDLDRIKKCCMIMARAENKLSGAQILYPLMQCTDIFFLRADVCQLGVDQRKVNMLARDYCGKVGIKLKPVILSHHMLFGLKAGQQKMSKSDVDSAIFMEDSAADVERKLMQAHCPRELPAESIVEADGAAGAGAEADPMHLVKDALQNPCLDYVKHVILSAPGATFKVGERTYMDAADVRADFLAGEISEQQLKRALVDAVNKVLQPVRAHFENDAAARELLAQVRQFSKEPAPPTLRRLALLSAADRACVVCAPLLRAHVSLGAVIATARRLQAAPAECTPVLWVRDWSAIALDCYGGQSKAIGAAYGVLVAALDALYPSLLARTRVLYQSEAILCDPSNYWISAIDAGRRFSLAQLTPLESAPDNEQAGFVVKALMHVADMLALCPTHVRCERAEEPLAAFSEAYRAAHAADLPAAHVGAVETCSLQLRDVPVAGGPGADAECEYTVLDSATSDAGSKMKKAFCALGNVERNPPLRIAQELLRDGHVLAVKRKPADGGDIEYSDAALLEADFAESKLHPGDLKPAVVALVQAALGKIQARLKATPEAKKAETDLRTALKALAKGK
;
A
#
# COMPACT_ATOMS: atom_id res chain seq x y z
N MET A 1 -40.27 -8.06 31.86
CA MET A 1 -40.15 -8.90 33.07
C MET A 1 -40.66 -10.31 32.80
N ALA A 2 -39.82 -11.16 32.19
CA ALA A 2 -39.87 -12.63 32.19
C ALA A 2 -38.88 -13.16 31.13
N ALA A 3 -37.58 -12.85 31.27
CA ALA A 3 -36.48 -13.46 30.50
C ALA A 3 -35.09 -13.03 31.03
N LEU A 4 -34.92 -12.93 32.35
CA LEU A 4 -33.67 -12.54 33.02
C LEU A 4 -33.48 -13.37 34.30
N GLY A 5 -33.47 -14.70 34.16
CA GLY A 5 -33.48 -15.59 35.33
C GLY A 5 -32.94 -17.00 35.11
N LYS A 6 -31.96 -17.18 34.21
CA LYS A 6 -31.24 -18.46 34.04
C LYS A 6 -29.79 -18.27 33.55
N MET A 7 -28.99 -17.50 34.28
CA MET A 7 -27.55 -17.42 34.02
C MET A 7 -26.67 -17.23 35.28
N ASP A 8 -27.18 -17.62 36.46
CA ASP A 8 -26.49 -17.47 37.76
C ASP A 8 -26.27 -18.82 38.50
N ALA A 9 -26.11 -19.92 37.77
CA ALA A 9 -25.96 -21.25 38.39
C ALA A 9 -24.81 -22.09 37.81
N LEU A 10 -23.67 -21.48 37.45
CA LEU A 10 -22.50 -22.22 36.98
C LEU A 10 -21.15 -21.54 37.28
N LEU A 11 -21.05 -20.80 38.40
CA LEU A 11 -19.81 -20.21 38.90
C LEU A 11 -19.64 -20.41 40.42
N ALA A 12 -19.57 -21.66 40.85
CA ALA A 12 -19.13 -21.99 42.22
C ALA A 12 -18.62 -23.43 42.28
N ASP A 13 -17.43 -23.70 41.71
CA ASP A 13 -16.51 -24.72 42.25
C ASP A 13 -15.16 -24.72 41.49
N VAL A 14 -14.19 -23.88 41.87
CA VAL A 14 -12.75 -24.21 41.80
C VAL A 14 -12.01 -23.26 42.76
N SER A 15 -11.96 -23.61 44.03
CA SER A 15 -11.00 -23.04 44.98
C SER A 15 -10.09 -24.16 45.49
N GLY A 16 -8.81 -24.11 45.13
CA GLY A 16 -7.77 -24.91 45.77
C GLY A 16 -6.75 -25.50 44.82
N SER A 17 -5.61 -24.83 44.65
CA SER A 17 -4.28 -25.43 44.83
C SER A 17 -3.20 -24.39 44.52
N THR A 18 -2.46 -24.03 45.55
CA THR A 18 -1.28 -23.16 45.55
C THR A 18 -0.09 -23.87 44.89
N ALA A 19 0.42 -23.31 43.79
CA ALA A 19 1.73 -23.66 43.26
C ALA A 19 2.59 -22.39 43.12
N GLN A 20 3.72 -22.39 43.84
CA GLN A 20 4.73 -21.34 43.87
C GLN A 20 5.35 -21.12 42.49
N VAL A 21 5.39 -19.86 42.05
CA VAL A 21 6.20 -19.41 40.89
C VAL A 21 7.49 -18.78 41.43
N PRO A 22 8.68 -19.17 40.94
CA PRO A 22 9.95 -18.63 41.40
C PRO A 22 10.20 -17.19 40.91
N SER A 23 10.88 -16.43 41.76
CA SER A 23 11.29 -15.03 41.60
C SER A 23 12.08 -14.74 40.32
N ALA A 24 11.74 -13.62 39.67
CA ALA A 24 12.47 -13.02 38.56
C ALA A 24 13.90 -12.61 38.94
N PRO A 25 14.90 -12.77 38.05
CA PRO A 25 16.21 -12.15 38.23
C PRO A 25 16.20 -10.67 37.83
N THR A 26 16.99 -9.93 38.59
CA THR A 26 17.14 -8.48 38.65
C THR A 26 17.66 -7.86 37.34
N THR A 27 17.15 -6.66 37.07
CA THR A 27 17.54 -5.68 36.05
C THR A 27 19.05 -5.51 35.85
N VAL A 28 19.52 -5.65 34.61
CA VAL A 28 20.86 -5.20 34.16
C VAL A 28 20.71 -3.85 33.47
N ALA A 29 21.39 -2.83 33.99
CA ALA A 29 21.46 -1.48 33.45
C ALA A 29 22.27 -1.43 32.12
N PRO A 30 21.95 -0.49 31.21
CA PRO A 30 22.64 -0.36 29.93
C PRO A 30 24.05 0.25 30.08
N PRO A 31 25.07 -0.20 29.31
CA PRO A 31 26.43 0.29 29.42
C PRO A 31 26.61 1.65 28.73
N ALA A 32 27.35 2.53 29.42
CA ALA A 32 27.80 3.83 28.97
C ALA A 32 28.74 3.73 27.76
N ALA A 33 28.46 4.51 26.71
CA ALA A 33 29.32 4.65 25.54
C ALA A 33 30.62 5.40 25.90
N LYS A 34 31.75 4.75 25.65
CA LYS A 34 33.10 5.30 25.80
C LYS A 34 33.40 6.31 24.70
N ALA A 35 33.96 7.44 25.13
CA ALA A 35 34.63 8.41 24.29
C ALA A 35 35.95 7.84 23.75
N GLU A 36 36.26 8.09 22.48
CA GLU A 36 37.59 7.90 21.91
C GLU A 36 38.31 9.25 21.71
N PRO A 37 39.65 9.26 21.75
CA PRO A 37 40.42 10.44 22.10
C PRO A 37 40.92 11.23 20.89
N SER A 38 41.09 12.53 21.09
CA SER A 38 41.79 13.44 20.20
C SER A 38 43.30 13.20 20.26
N SER A 39 43.96 13.20 19.10
CA SER A 39 45.41 13.34 19.00
C SER A 39 45.75 14.69 18.41
N ALA A 40 46.48 15.48 19.20
CA ALA A 40 47.08 16.74 18.81
C ALA A 40 48.50 16.49 18.31
N ALA A 41 48.86 17.08 17.16
CA ALA A 41 50.24 17.30 16.78
C ALA A 41 50.41 18.77 16.37
N ALA A 42 51.27 19.45 17.13
CA ALA A 42 51.66 20.84 16.95
C ALA A 42 52.71 21.01 15.85
N ARG A 43 52.69 22.16 15.14
CA ARG A 43 53.79 23.16 15.16
C ARG A 43 53.66 24.26 14.10
N LYS A 44 53.91 25.51 14.58
CA LYS A 44 54.52 26.70 13.94
C LYS A 44 53.75 27.33 12.76
N GLY A 45 53.48 28.63 12.67
CA GLY A 45 54.06 29.81 13.32
C GLY A 45 54.48 30.82 12.23
N GLY A 46 53.97 32.06 12.28
CA GLY A 46 54.49 33.18 11.48
C GLY A 46 53.39 34.04 10.82
N GLY A 47 53.19 35.25 11.34
CA GLY A 47 52.31 36.26 10.75
C GLY A 47 53.07 37.35 9.99
N ALA A 48 52.34 38.16 9.20
CA ALA A 48 52.65 39.56 8.93
C ALA A 48 51.49 40.30 8.21
N LYS A 49 51.24 41.52 8.71
CA LYS A 49 50.49 42.73 8.26
C LYS A 49 50.02 42.89 6.80
N ALA A 50 48.76 43.34 6.67
CA ALA A 50 48.14 44.48 5.92
C ALA A 50 48.91 45.17 4.75
N PRO A 51 48.26 45.81 3.72
CA PRO A 51 47.00 46.57 3.82
C PRO A 51 46.02 46.51 2.60
N THR A 52 44.84 47.13 2.80
CA THR A 52 43.80 47.54 1.84
C THR A 52 44.32 48.51 0.75
N PRO A 53 43.71 48.63 -0.45
CA PRO A 53 42.47 49.44 -0.60
C PRO A 53 41.45 49.04 -1.72
N ALA A 54 40.22 49.56 -1.53
CA ALA A 54 39.25 50.09 -2.50
C ALA A 54 38.64 49.24 -3.65
N ALA A 55 37.36 48.89 -3.45
CA ALA A 55 36.16 49.21 -4.27
C ALA A 55 36.10 48.90 -5.79
N LYS A 56 35.18 47.99 -6.17
CA LYS A 56 33.93 48.23 -6.94
C LYS A 56 33.48 46.98 -7.73
N GLY A 57 32.19 46.64 -7.61
CA GLY A 57 31.34 46.34 -8.77
C GLY A 57 31.22 44.90 -9.29
N ALA A 58 30.03 44.35 -9.06
CA ALA A 58 29.23 43.53 -9.98
C ALA A 58 29.63 42.05 -10.29
N ASN A 59 28.65 41.18 -9.97
CA ASN A 59 28.20 39.97 -10.66
C ASN A 59 29.24 38.95 -11.16
N GLY A 60 29.20 37.75 -10.58
CA GLY A 60 29.71 36.56 -11.26
C GLY A 60 29.99 35.35 -10.36
N ALA A 61 29.02 34.44 -10.34
CA ALA A 61 29.19 32.97 -10.27
C ALA A 61 29.82 32.27 -9.04
N SER A 62 29.25 31.08 -8.81
CA SER A 62 29.84 29.85 -8.27
C SER A 62 29.83 29.64 -6.75
N SER A 63 29.05 28.65 -6.32
CA SER A 63 29.48 27.71 -5.29
C SER A 63 29.32 26.30 -5.85
N GLN A 64 30.43 25.58 -5.84
CA GLN A 64 30.62 24.24 -6.34
C GLN A 64 29.94 23.25 -5.38
N GLY A 65 29.12 22.35 -5.93
CA GLY A 65 28.69 21.11 -5.29
C GLY A 65 29.12 19.94 -6.17
N ALA A 66 29.70 18.92 -5.56
CA ALA A 66 30.30 17.73 -6.17
C ALA A 66 29.40 17.00 -7.18
N PRO A 67 29.97 16.28 -8.17
CA PRO A 67 29.22 15.79 -9.33
C PRO A 67 28.37 14.56 -9.00
N ALA A 68 27.07 14.67 -9.30
CA ALA A 68 26.19 13.52 -9.47
C ALA A 68 26.56 12.76 -10.76
N PRO A 69 26.43 11.42 -10.82
CA PRO A 69 26.64 10.67 -12.05
C PRO A 69 25.61 11.11 -13.11
N PRO A 70 25.98 11.17 -14.40
CA PRO A 70 25.15 11.81 -15.41
C PRO A 70 23.88 11.01 -15.66
N ALA A 71 22.73 11.64 -15.42
CA ALA A 71 21.45 11.20 -15.93
C ALA A 71 21.46 11.31 -17.46
N ALA A 72 21.62 10.18 -18.15
CA ALA A 72 21.46 10.14 -19.60
C ALA A 72 19.97 10.36 -19.95
N ALA A 73 19.67 11.54 -20.48
CA ALA A 73 18.39 11.85 -21.09
C ALA A 73 18.24 11.03 -22.38
N ALA A 74 17.47 9.94 -22.35
CA ALA A 74 17.06 9.21 -23.54
C ALA A 74 15.66 9.65 -23.97
N SER A 75 15.56 10.20 -25.18
CA SER A 75 14.28 10.45 -25.88
C SER A 75 13.67 9.13 -26.34
N SER A 76 12.35 9.12 -26.57
CA SER A 76 11.56 7.98 -27.05
C SER A 76 11.71 7.72 -28.56
N ALA A 77 12.88 7.97 -29.14
CA ALA A 77 13.16 7.54 -30.50
C ALA A 77 13.40 6.01 -30.50
N ALA A 78 12.77 5.29 -31.43
CA ALA A 78 13.06 3.88 -31.67
C ALA A 78 14.58 3.70 -31.81
N ALA A 79 15.18 2.83 -30.98
CA ALA A 79 16.62 2.63 -31.03
C ALA A 79 17.02 2.09 -32.41
N LYS A 80 17.96 2.78 -33.06
CA LYS A 80 18.52 2.35 -34.34
C LYS A 80 19.25 1.02 -34.11
N ALA A 81 19.02 0.03 -34.98
CA ALA A 81 19.68 -1.27 -34.89
C ALA A 81 21.22 -1.10 -34.86
N PRO A 82 21.98 -2.00 -34.21
CA PRO A 82 23.43 -1.92 -34.18
C PRO A 82 23.99 -1.88 -35.60
N ASP A 83 24.90 -0.93 -35.88
CA ASP A 83 25.59 -0.85 -37.18
C ASP A 83 26.61 -2.01 -37.36
N ASP A 84 26.97 -2.70 -36.27
CA ASP A 84 27.84 -3.89 -36.26
C ASP A 84 27.01 -5.19 -36.44
N PRO A 85 27.25 -5.98 -37.51
CA PRO A 85 26.58 -7.26 -37.76
C PRO A 85 26.66 -8.27 -36.62
N ALA A 86 27.78 -8.33 -35.88
CA ALA A 86 27.94 -9.28 -34.78
C ALA A 86 27.05 -8.91 -33.58
N ALA A 87 26.98 -7.62 -33.26
CA ALA A 87 26.09 -7.10 -32.21
C ALA A 87 24.61 -7.27 -32.57
N ALA A 88 24.26 -7.10 -33.86
CA ALA A 88 22.90 -7.35 -34.35
C ALA A 88 22.51 -8.84 -34.24
N ALA A 89 23.42 -9.76 -34.59
CA ALA A 89 23.20 -11.20 -34.46
C ALA A 89 23.02 -11.64 -33.00
N GLU A 90 23.85 -11.12 -32.09
CA GLU A 90 23.72 -11.43 -30.65
C GLU A 90 22.43 -10.86 -30.07
N LEU A 91 22.02 -9.65 -30.47
CA LEU A 91 20.73 -9.08 -30.06
C LEU A 91 19.56 -9.95 -30.54
N ALA A 92 19.59 -10.40 -31.80
CA ALA A 92 18.56 -11.28 -32.37
C ALA A 92 18.47 -12.60 -31.58
N ARG A 93 19.61 -13.22 -31.28
CA ARG A 93 19.69 -14.44 -30.46
C ARG A 93 19.12 -14.23 -29.06
N LYS A 94 19.50 -13.15 -28.38
CA LYS A 94 18.95 -12.83 -27.04
C LYS A 94 17.45 -12.61 -27.08
N LEU A 95 16.98 -11.86 -28.08
CA LEU A 95 15.56 -11.57 -28.24
C LEU A 95 14.75 -12.86 -28.46
N GLU A 96 15.23 -13.75 -29.32
CA GLU A 96 14.59 -15.06 -29.56
C GLU A 96 14.50 -15.89 -28.28
N VAL A 97 15.59 -16.01 -27.53
CA VAL A 97 15.60 -16.76 -26.27
C VAL A 97 14.62 -16.17 -25.25
N VAL A 98 14.61 -14.84 -25.07
CA VAL A 98 13.69 -14.19 -24.12
C VAL A 98 12.24 -14.35 -24.56
N LEU A 99 11.93 -14.16 -25.85
CA LEU A 99 10.57 -14.32 -26.36
C LEU A 99 10.09 -15.76 -26.27
N SER A 100 10.97 -16.76 -26.35
CA SER A 100 10.61 -18.19 -26.18
C SER A 100 10.09 -18.55 -24.78
N VAL A 101 10.30 -17.67 -23.78
CA VAL A 101 9.82 -17.87 -22.40
C VAL A 101 8.36 -17.43 -22.24
N GLY A 102 7.95 -16.38 -22.97
CA GLY A 102 6.63 -15.79 -22.85
C GLY A 102 5.68 -16.31 -23.92
N GLU A 103 4.44 -16.59 -23.52
CA GLU A 103 3.31 -16.65 -24.45
C GLU A 103 2.95 -15.24 -24.96
N GLU A 104 3.24 -14.21 -24.15
CA GLU A 104 3.06 -12.81 -24.51
C GLU A 104 4.24 -11.94 -24.06
N CYS A 105 4.54 -10.91 -24.86
CA CYS A 105 5.49 -9.84 -24.51
C CYS A 105 4.90 -8.43 -24.72
N GLN A 106 4.77 -7.64 -23.65
CA GLN A 106 4.31 -6.23 -23.69
C GLN A 106 5.45 -5.27 -23.29
N THR A 107 6.11 -4.57 -24.20
CA THR A 107 6.09 -4.76 -25.65
C THR A 107 7.43 -5.30 -26.15
N VAL A 108 7.41 -5.91 -27.33
CA VAL A 108 8.63 -6.41 -27.98
C VAL A 108 9.64 -5.27 -28.23
N ASP A 109 9.16 -4.05 -28.51
CA ASP A 109 10.02 -2.89 -28.72
C ASP A 109 10.67 -2.39 -27.42
N ASP A 110 9.93 -2.40 -26.31
CA ASP A 110 10.49 -2.11 -24.98
C ASP A 110 11.58 -3.15 -24.63
N LEU A 111 11.35 -4.43 -24.95
CA LEU A 111 12.32 -5.52 -24.75
C LEU A 111 13.58 -5.33 -25.60
N LYS A 112 13.44 -5.03 -26.90
CA LYS A 112 14.59 -4.72 -27.78
C LYS A 112 15.41 -3.57 -27.22
N ASN A 113 14.74 -2.48 -26.82
CA ASN A 113 15.38 -1.31 -26.23
C ASN A 113 16.09 -1.63 -24.92
N LEU A 114 15.50 -2.50 -24.09
CA LEU A 114 16.10 -2.97 -22.85
C LEU A 114 17.39 -3.76 -23.12
N LEU A 115 17.33 -4.77 -24.00
CA LEU A 115 18.48 -5.64 -24.32
C LEU A 115 19.63 -4.86 -24.97
N LEU A 116 19.33 -3.80 -25.72
CA LEU A 116 20.33 -2.89 -26.30
C LEU A 116 21.03 -2.04 -25.23
N LYS A 117 20.27 -1.52 -24.24
CA LYS A 117 20.77 -0.53 -23.28
C LYS A 117 21.33 -1.15 -22.01
N LYS A 118 20.82 -2.32 -21.61
CA LYS A 118 21.09 -2.94 -20.31
C LYS A 118 21.44 -4.43 -20.51
N PRO A 119 22.73 -4.77 -20.63
CA PRO A 119 23.14 -6.16 -20.85
C PRO A 119 22.83 -7.09 -19.67
N ASN A 120 22.79 -6.56 -18.44
CA ASN A 120 22.36 -7.28 -17.24
C ASN A 120 21.00 -6.74 -16.78
N PHE A 121 19.92 -7.34 -17.25
CA PHE A 121 18.55 -6.98 -16.88
C PHE A 121 18.03 -7.84 -15.71
N THR A 122 17.07 -7.31 -14.96
CA THR A 122 16.47 -7.97 -13.81
C THR A 122 15.08 -8.47 -14.16
N CYS A 123 14.88 -9.77 -13.98
CA CYS A 123 13.59 -10.44 -14.06
C CYS A 123 13.09 -10.75 -12.66
N TYR A 124 11.77 -10.83 -12.47
CA TYR A 124 11.24 -11.38 -11.24
C TYR A 124 9.98 -12.20 -11.48
N ASP A 125 9.75 -13.15 -10.57
CA ASP A 125 8.47 -13.82 -10.37
C ASP A 125 8.19 -13.96 -8.87
N GLY A 126 6.92 -13.76 -8.50
CA GLY A 126 6.45 -13.85 -7.12
C GLY A 126 5.60 -15.10 -6.91
N PHE A 127 5.77 -15.73 -5.75
CA PHE A 127 4.99 -16.92 -5.41
C PHE A 127 4.48 -16.85 -3.97
N GLU A 128 3.22 -17.23 -3.78
CA GLU A 128 2.63 -17.40 -2.45
C GLU A 128 3.04 -18.77 -1.86
N PRO A 129 3.74 -18.82 -0.72
CA PRO A 129 3.98 -20.07 -0.01
C PRO A 129 2.67 -20.61 0.56
N SER A 130 2.15 -21.67 -0.04
CA SER A 130 0.75 -22.08 0.14
C SER A 130 0.52 -23.59 0.17
N GLY A 131 1.60 -24.37 0.18
CA GLY A 131 1.58 -25.82 0.28
C GLY A 131 2.70 -26.45 -0.54
N ARG A 132 2.46 -27.68 -1.00
CA ARG A 132 3.37 -28.44 -1.86
C ARG A 132 3.56 -27.75 -3.22
N MET A 133 4.77 -27.82 -3.77
CA MET A 133 5.08 -27.19 -5.07
C MET A 133 4.63 -28.09 -6.21
N HIS A 134 3.83 -27.55 -7.14
CA HIS A 134 3.48 -28.27 -8.37
C HIS A 134 4.56 -28.10 -9.45
N ILE A 135 4.62 -29.03 -10.40
CA ILE A 135 5.68 -29.12 -11.41
C ILE A 135 5.86 -27.85 -12.26
N ALA A 136 4.77 -27.12 -12.54
CA ALA A 136 4.87 -25.84 -13.25
C ALA A 136 5.62 -24.75 -12.44
N GLN A 137 5.42 -24.70 -11.12
CA GLN A 137 6.13 -23.76 -10.24
C GLN A 137 7.59 -24.15 -10.05
N GLY A 138 7.90 -25.45 -10.12
CA GLY A 138 9.26 -25.96 -9.97
C GLY A 138 10.01 -26.02 -11.30
N LEU A 139 9.84 -27.12 -12.04
CA LEU A 139 10.62 -27.40 -13.25
C LEU A 139 10.37 -26.42 -14.39
N TYR A 140 9.10 -26.15 -14.74
CA TYR A 140 8.82 -25.24 -15.85
C TYR A 140 9.35 -23.82 -15.57
N LYS A 141 9.20 -23.36 -14.32
CA LYS A 141 9.82 -22.12 -13.85
C LYS A 141 11.34 -22.16 -13.96
N ALA A 142 11.99 -23.23 -13.49
CA ALA A 142 13.44 -23.38 -13.57
C ALA A 142 13.97 -23.32 -15.01
N ILE A 143 13.27 -23.94 -15.96
CA ILE A 143 13.62 -23.89 -17.39
C ILE A 143 13.55 -22.45 -17.91
N ASN A 144 12.47 -21.73 -17.61
CA ASN A 144 12.29 -20.33 -18.02
C ASN A 144 13.35 -19.42 -17.39
N VAL A 145 13.68 -19.62 -16.11
CA VAL A 145 14.74 -18.89 -15.42
C VAL A 145 16.09 -19.13 -16.10
N ASN A 146 16.45 -20.38 -16.37
CA ASN A 146 17.71 -20.74 -17.01
C ASN A 146 17.84 -20.13 -18.42
N LYS A 147 16.75 -20.06 -19.19
CA LYS A 147 16.75 -19.35 -20.48
C LYS A 147 17.13 -17.88 -20.28
N LEU A 148 16.54 -17.19 -19.30
CA LEU A 148 16.79 -15.78 -19.04
C LEU A 148 18.20 -15.52 -18.48
N THR A 149 18.69 -16.36 -17.56
CA THR A 149 20.03 -16.22 -16.99
C THR A 149 21.11 -16.47 -18.04
N SER A 150 20.88 -17.38 -19.00
CA SER A 150 21.81 -17.66 -20.11
C SER A 150 22.07 -16.47 -21.05
N VAL A 151 21.19 -15.47 -21.04
CA VAL A 151 21.30 -14.26 -21.89
C VAL A 151 21.60 -12.98 -21.10
N GLY A 152 22.01 -13.13 -19.84
CA GLY A 152 22.44 -12.01 -18.99
C GLY A 152 21.41 -11.57 -17.95
N GLY A 153 20.25 -12.23 -17.86
CA GLY A 153 19.25 -11.96 -16.83
C GLY A 153 19.74 -12.28 -15.42
N THR A 154 19.35 -11.46 -14.45
CA THR A 154 19.34 -11.81 -13.02
C THR A 154 17.90 -12.07 -12.63
N PHE A 155 17.61 -13.22 -12.02
CA PHE A 155 16.25 -13.60 -11.69
C PHE A 155 15.98 -13.50 -10.18
N VAL A 156 14.97 -12.74 -9.81
CA VAL A 156 14.52 -12.58 -8.43
C VAL A 156 13.27 -13.42 -8.19
N PHE A 157 13.38 -14.40 -7.31
CA PHE A 157 12.24 -15.09 -6.73
C PHE A 157 11.76 -14.30 -5.53
N TRP A 158 10.55 -13.75 -5.63
CA TRP A 158 9.90 -12.99 -4.58
C TRP A 158 9.04 -13.92 -3.72
N VAL A 159 9.53 -14.23 -2.52
CA VAL A 159 8.83 -15.08 -1.54
C VAL A 159 7.73 -14.25 -0.89
N ALA A 160 6.52 -14.37 -1.41
CA ALA A 160 5.40 -13.49 -1.13
C ALA A 160 4.64 -13.95 0.13
N ASP A 161 5.30 -13.93 1.29
CA ASP A 161 4.76 -14.42 2.57
C ASP A 161 3.60 -13.56 3.11
N TRP A 162 3.71 -12.23 3.08
CA TRP A 162 2.58 -11.34 3.39
C TRP A 162 1.42 -11.44 2.39
N PHE A 163 1.70 -11.74 1.13
CA PHE A 163 0.67 -11.98 0.11
C PHE A 163 -0.09 -13.28 0.38
N ALA A 164 0.63 -14.34 0.75
CA ALA A 164 0.03 -15.58 1.21
C ALA A 164 -0.83 -15.38 2.48
N LEU A 165 -0.38 -14.51 3.41
CA LEU A 165 -1.17 -14.13 4.58
C LEU A 165 -2.47 -13.40 4.18
N MET A 166 -2.39 -12.39 3.30
CA MET A 166 -3.55 -11.67 2.77
C MET A 166 -4.58 -12.58 2.09
N ASN A 167 -4.12 -13.69 1.48
CA ASN A 167 -4.96 -14.64 0.76
C ASN A 167 -5.35 -15.89 1.59
N ASP A 168 -5.24 -15.81 2.92
CA ASP A 168 -5.62 -16.86 3.87
C ASP A 168 -4.92 -18.21 3.64
N LYS A 169 -3.71 -18.21 3.09
CA LYS A 169 -2.94 -19.45 2.89
C LYS A 169 -2.48 -19.99 4.24
N MET A 170 -2.42 -21.32 4.35
CA MET A 170 -2.03 -22.00 5.59
C MET A 170 -2.86 -21.57 6.81
N GLY A 171 -4.14 -21.25 6.61
CA GLY A 171 -5.02 -20.74 7.67
C GLY A 171 -4.70 -19.31 8.14
N GLY A 172 -3.83 -18.59 7.43
CA GLY A 172 -3.35 -17.27 7.84
C GLY A 172 -2.27 -17.30 8.91
N ASP A 173 -1.55 -18.42 9.04
CA ASP A 173 -0.40 -18.55 9.95
C ASP A 173 0.89 -18.19 9.22
N LEU A 174 1.44 -17.02 9.55
CA LEU A 174 2.68 -16.51 8.92
C LEU A 174 3.88 -17.43 9.17
N HIS A 175 3.96 -18.10 10.32
CA HIS A 175 5.06 -19.02 10.61
C HIS A 175 4.99 -20.25 9.68
N LYS A 176 3.80 -20.84 9.52
CA LYS A 176 3.59 -21.95 8.57
C LYS A 176 3.89 -21.52 7.13
N ILE A 177 3.47 -20.32 6.73
CA ILE A 177 3.78 -19.74 5.41
C ILE A 177 5.30 -19.64 5.22
N GLN A 178 6.03 -19.14 6.21
CA GLN A 178 7.50 -19.03 6.12
C GLN A 178 8.19 -20.40 6.08
N THR A 179 7.70 -21.39 6.81
CA THR A 179 8.21 -22.77 6.71
C THR A 179 7.99 -23.34 5.31
N VAL A 180 6.80 -23.15 4.73
CA VAL A 180 6.53 -23.54 3.34
C VAL A 180 7.46 -22.81 2.38
N GLY A 181 7.69 -21.51 2.55
CA GLY A 181 8.57 -20.73 1.68
C GLY A 181 10.01 -21.26 1.67
N LYS A 182 10.53 -21.68 2.84
CA LYS A 182 11.83 -22.36 2.94
C LYS A 182 11.86 -23.68 2.17
N TYR A 183 10.81 -24.51 2.30
CA TYR A 183 10.67 -25.73 1.51
C TYR A 183 10.68 -25.44 0.00
N LEU A 184 9.96 -24.41 -0.46
CA LEU A 184 9.92 -24.06 -1.88
C LEU A 184 11.30 -23.64 -2.41
N ILE A 185 12.08 -22.88 -1.61
CA ILE A 185 13.46 -22.51 -1.95
C ILE A 185 14.34 -23.75 -2.12
N GLU A 186 14.23 -24.74 -1.23
CA GLU A 186 15.00 -25.99 -1.33
C GLU A 186 14.67 -26.78 -2.60
N VAL A 187 13.39 -26.82 -3.01
CA VAL A 187 12.99 -27.42 -4.30
C VAL A 187 13.68 -26.73 -5.48
N TRP A 188 13.72 -25.40 -5.49
CA TRP A 188 14.33 -24.63 -6.58
C TRP A 188 15.85 -24.75 -6.63
N LYS A 189 16.52 -24.84 -5.49
CA LYS A 189 17.97 -25.14 -5.45
C LYS A 189 18.27 -26.50 -6.08
N ALA A 190 17.39 -27.49 -5.87
CA ALA A 190 17.52 -28.82 -6.45
C ALA A 190 17.03 -28.93 -7.91
N ALA A 191 16.36 -27.90 -8.45
CA ALA A 191 15.79 -27.92 -9.80
C ALA A 191 16.80 -27.59 -10.92
N GLY A 192 18.09 -27.43 -10.60
CA GLY A 192 19.16 -27.21 -11.59
C GLY A 192 19.19 -25.79 -12.17
N MET A 193 18.90 -24.78 -11.35
CA MET A 193 19.02 -23.37 -11.76
C MET A 193 20.41 -22.79 -11.50
N ASP A 194 20.78 -21.78 -12.28
CA ASP A 194 22.00 -20.98 -12.07
C ASP A 194 21.89 -20.10 -10.82
N MET A 195 22.36 -20.61 -9.68
CA MET A 195 22.32 -19.92 -8.39
C MET A 195 23.19 -18.66 -8.33
N GLU A 196 24.13 -18.43 -9.25
CA GLU A 196 24.93 -17.20 -9.29
C GLU A 196 24.08 -16.00 -9.75
N ARG A 197 23.07 -16.26 -10.58
CA ARG A 197 22.17 -15.26 -11.17
C ARG A 197 20.76 -15.28 -10.58
N VAL A 198 20.48 -16.18 -9.64
CA VAL A 198 19.19 -16.33 -8.96
C VAL A 198 19.25 -15.79 -7.53
N LYS A 199 18.26 -15.00 -7.14
CA LYS A 199 18.11 -14.44 -5.79
C LYS A 199 16.75 -14.79 -5.21
N PHE A 200 16.72 -15.26 -3.98
CA PHE A 200 15.48 -15.44 -3.20
C PHE A 200 15.37 -14.29 -2.21
N LEU A 201 14.32 -13.48 -2.35
CA LEU A 201 14.06 -12.32 -1.50
C LEU A 201 12.72 -12.49 -0.80
N TRP A 202 12.71 -12.31 0.52
CA TRP A 202 11.52 -12.42 1.34
C TRP A 202 10.77 -11.10 1.39
N CYS A 203 9.47 -11.14 1.10
CA CYS A 203 8.62 -9.97 1.04
C CYS A 203 8.58 -9.21 2.37
N ALA A 204 8.28 -9.90 3.47
CA ALA A 204 8.25 -9.29 4.79
C ALA A 204 9.56 -8.60 5.17
N ASP A 205 10.71 -9.24 4.93
CA ASP A 205 12.03 -8.74 5.30
C ASP A 205 12.43 -7.51 4.46
N GLU A 206 12.31 -7.62 3.13
CA GLU A 206 12.70 -6.55 2.21
C GLU A 206 11.81 -5.32 2.36
N ILE A 207 10.48 -5.49 2.45
CA ILE A 207 9.56 -4.37 2.64
C ILE A 207 9.79 -3.71 3.99
N SER A 208 9.95 -4.47 5.07
CA SER A 208 10.16 -3.92 6.42
C SER A 208 11.46 -3.11 6.50
N SER A 209 12.55 -3.63 5.91
CA SER A 209 13.85 -2.94 5.91
C SER A 209 13.87 -1.64 5.11
N LYS A 210 12.94 -1.48 4.15
CA LYS A 210 12.86 -0.30 3.25
C LYS A 210 11.47 0.34 3.27
N ALA A 211 10.77 0.24 4.39
CA ALA A 211 9.37 0.63 4.55
C ALA A 211 9.10 2.09 4.16
N ALA A 212 10.03 2.99 4.47
CA ALA A 212 9.93 4.42 4.13
C ALA A 212 9.89 4.70 2.62
N SER A 213 10.34 3.76 1.78
CA SER A 213 10.30 3.89 0.32
C SER A 213 9.16 3.10 -0.33
N TYR A 214 8.79 1.96 0.26
CA TYR A 214 7.80 1.05 -0.29
C TYR A 214 6.36 1.58 -0.10
N TRP A 215 5.99 1.88 1.15
CA TRP A 215 4.60 2.21 1.47
C TRP A 215 4.13 3.54 0.89
N PRO A 216 4.92 4.63 0.89
CA PRO A 216 4.51 5.85 0.19
C PRO A 216 4.24 5.63 -1.31
N LYS A 217 4.99 4.72 -1.96
CA LYS A 217 4.73 4.36 -3.35
C LYS A 217 3.45 3.54 -3.52
N MET A 218 3.17 2.60 -2.61
CA MET A 218 1.91 1.86 -2.61
C MET A 218 0.71 2.79 -2.42
N LEU A 219 0.80 3.74 -1.47
CA LEU A 219 -0.22 4.76 -1.24
C LEU A 219 -0.40 5.68 -2.45
N ASP A 220 0.69 6.03 -3.14
CA ASP A 220 0.66 6.80 -4.39
C ASP A 220 -0.02 6.03 -5.54
N ILE A 221 0.20 4.72 -5.64
CA ILE A 221 -0.52 3.86 -6.58
C ILE A 221 -2.01 3.82 -6.20
N ALA A 222 -2.34 3.65 -4.91
CA ALA A 222 -3.72 3.57 -4.43
C ALA A 222 -4.55 4.83 -4.74
N ARG A 223 -3.96 6.03 -4.64
CA ARG A 223 -4.65 7.29 -5.02
C ARG A 223 -4.81 7.47 -6.53
N CYS A 224 -3.96 6.82 -7.34
CA CYS A 224 -3.96 7.01 -8.80
C CYS A 224 -5.05 6.22 -9.52
N PHE A 225 -5.70 5.26 -8.86
CA PHE A 225 -6.66 4.35 -9.47
C PHE A 225 -7.98 4.27 -8.69
N ASP A 226 -9.06 4.18 -9.45
CA ASP A 226 -10.37 3.85 -8.90
C ASP A 226 -10.44 2.39 -8.43
N LEU A 227 -11.41 2.13 -7.58
CA LEU A 227 -11.65 0.85 -6.96
C LEU A 227 -12.04 -0.21 -8.00
N ASP A 228 -12.75 0.17 -9.07
CA ASP A 228 -13.17 -0.77 -10.10
C ASP A 228 -12.00 -1.28 -10.95
N ARG A 229 -11.02 -0.43 -11.25
CA ARG A 229 -9.76 -0.80 -11.88
C ARG A 229 -8.98 -1.79 -11.01
N ILE A 230 -9.00 -1.60 -9.69
CA ILE A 230 -8.35 -2.51 -8.74
C ILE A 230 -9.13 -3.83 -8.60
N LYS A 231 -10.46 -3.81 -8.52
CA LYS A 231 -11.31 -5.02 -8.50
C LYS A 231 -11.05 -5.91 -9.70
N LYS A 232 -10.91 -5.33 -10.90
CA LYS A 232 -10.54 -6.08 -12.11
C LYS A 232 -9.22 -6.82 -11.97
N CYS A 233 -8.27 -6.29 -11.17
CA CYS A 233 -6.99 -6.94 -10.89
C CYS A 233 -7.10 -8.06 -9.85
N CYS A 234 -8.18 -8.17 -9.06
CA CYS A 234 -8.32 -9.21 -8.05
C CYS A 234 -8.44 -10.64 -8.63
N MET A 235 -8.66 -10.78 -9.93
CA MET A 235 -8.63 -12.07 -10.63
C MET A 235 -7.30 -12.82 -10.45
N ILE A 236 -6.20 -12.11 -10.21
CA ILE A 236 -4.87 -12.69 -9.95
C ILE A 236 -4.86 -13.65 -8.75
N MET A 237 -5.83 -13.51 -7.82
CA MET A 237 -5.98 -14.35 -6.62
C MET A 237 -7.00 -15.48 -6.82
N ALA A 238 -7.51 -15.69 -8.05
CA ALA A 238 -8.53 -16.66 -8.42
C ALA A 238 -9.84 -16.55 -7.60
N ARG A 239 -10.28 -15.32 -7.30
CA ARG A 239 -11.55 -15.06 -6.60
C ARG A 239 -12.46 -14.16 -7.44
N ALA A 240 -13.78 -14.37 -7.36
CA ALA A 240 -14.77 -13.56 -8.06
C ALA A 240 -14.91 -12.15 -7.45
N GLU A 241 -15.25 -11.15 -8.28
CA GLU A 241 -15.32 -9.72 -7.89
C GLU A 241 -16.37 -9.42 -6.80
N ASN A 242 -17.40 -10.26 -6.67
CA ASN A 242 -18.57 -9.99 -5.82
C ASN A 242 -18.39 -10.40 -4.34
N LYS A 243 -17.26 -10.99 -3.96
CA LYS A 243 -16.98 -11.44 -2.57
C LYS A 243 -15.59 -11.00 -2.09
N LEU A 244 -15.17 -9.81 -2.48
CA LEU A 244 -13.83 -9.30 -2.15
C LEU A 244 -13.76 -8.80 -0.70
N SER A 245 -12.67 -9.13 -0.01
CA SER A 245 -12.29 -8.55 1.28
C SER A 245 -11.39 -7.31 1.11
N GLY A 246 -11.23 -6.51 2.16
CA GLY A 246 -10.36 -5.34 2.15
C GLY A 246 -8.90 -5.68 1.82
N ALA A 247 -8.39 -6.82 2.29
CA ALA A 247 -7.03 -7.28 2.01
C ALA A 247 -6.82 -7.58 0.52
N GLN A 248 -7.89 -7.95 -0.20
CA GLN A 248 -7.81 -8.23 -1.63
C GLN A 248 -7.75 -6.97 -2.48
N ILE A 249 -8.06 -5.79 -1.92
CA ILE A 249 -7.76 -4.50 -2.56
C ILE A 249 -6.30 -4.10 -2.31
N LEU A 250 -5.77 -4.38 -1.12
CA LEU A 250 -4.36 -4.11 -0.79
C LEU A 250 -3.39 -4.96 -1.63
N TYR A 251 -3.73 -6.22 -1.88
CA TYR A 251 -2.90 -7.18 -2.62
C TYR A 251 -2.41 -6.65 -3.99
N PRO A 252 -3.29 -6.30 -4.96
CA PRO A 252 -2.84 -5.81 -6.27
C PRO A 252 -2.08 -4.48 -6.19
N LEU A 253 -2.36 -3.63 -5.20
CA LEU A 253 -1.61 -2.38 -4.97
C LEU A 253 -0.17 -2.68 -4.54
N MET A 254 0.00 -3.62 -3.61
CA MET A 254 1.32 -4.09 -3.17
C MET A 254 2.08 -4.76 -4.32
N GLN A 255 1.45 -5.68 -5.07
CA GLN A 255 2.13 -6.36 -6.17
C GLN A 255 2.52 -5.41 -7.31
N CYS A 256 1.71 -4.38 -7.58
CA CYS A 256 2.10 -3.31 -8.50
C CYS A 256 3.32 -2.53 -7.98
N THR A 257 3.39 -2.30 -6.67
CA THR A 257 4.52 -1.63 -6.01
C THR A 257 5.81 -2.45 -6.11
N ASP A 258 5.71 -3.78 -5.97
CA ASP A 258 6.84 -4.71 -6.03
C ASP A 258 7.66 -4.55 -7.31
N ILE A 259 7.01 -4.33 -8.46
CA ILE A 259 7.68 -4.16 -9.77
C ILE A 259 8.72 -3.03 -9.71
N PHE A 260 8.33 -1.90 -9.11
CA PHE A 260 9.21 -0.73 -8.97
C PHE A 260 10.19 -0.89 -7.83
N PHE A 261 9.77 -1.54 -6.74
CA PHE A 261 10.58 -1.75 -5.55
C PHE A 261 11.77 -2.68 -5.82
N LEU A 262 11.51 -3.80 -6.50
CA LEU A 262 12.52 -4.77 -6.95
C LEU A 262 13.35 -4.25 -8.13
N ARG A 263 12.94 -3.12 -8.74
CA ARG A 263 13.54 -2.55 -9.95
C ARG A 263 13.57 -3.58 -11.09
N ALA A 264 12.48 -4.32 -11.24
CA ALA A 264 12.34 -5.32 -12.28
C ALA A 264 12.26 -4.63 -13.65
N ASP A 265 13.12 -5.04 -14.58
CA ASP A 265 13.03 -4.62 -15.98
C ASP A 265 12.02 -5.50 -16.73
N VAL A 266 11.93 -6.78 -16.34
CA VAL A 266 11.02 -7.78 -16.93
C VAL A 266 10.17 -8.43 -15.83
N CYS A 267 8.85 -8.27 -15.90
CA CYS A 267 7.89 -9.00 -15.08
C CYS A 267 7.62 -10.37 -15.73
N GLN A 268 8.22 -11.44 -15.19
CA GLN A 268 8.14 -12.79 -15.75
C GLN A 268 7.17 -13.67 -14.96
N LEU A 269 5.88 -13.35 -15.02
CA LEU A 269 4.82 -14.06 -14.29
C LEU A 269 3.89 -14.82 -15.23
N GLY A 270 2.91 -15.54 -14.71
CA GLY A 270 1.91 -16.24 -15.53
C GLY A 270 0.96 -15.27 -16.22
N VAL A 271 0.28 -15.73 -17.28
CA VAL A 271 -0.79 -14.94 -17.95
C VAL A 271 -1.88 -14.50 -16.97
N ASP A 272 -2.14 -15.28 -15.93
CA ASP A 272 -3.10 -14.94 -14.87
C ASP A 272 -2.71 -13.68 -14.07
N GLN A 273 -1.44 -13.27 -14.06
CA GLN A 273 -0.92 -12.06 -13.40
C GLN A 273 -0.92 -10.82 -14.31
N ARG A 274 -1.42 -10.94 -15.55
CA ARG A 274 -1.38 -9.89 -16.57
C ARG A 274 -1.97 -8.55 -16.13
N LYS A 275 -3.12 -8.58 -15.45
CA LYS A 275 -3.89 -7.35 -15.16
C LYS A 275 -3.14 -6.39 -14.24
N VAL A 276 -2.43 -6.91 -13.24
CA VAL A 276 -1.61 -6.09 -12.32
C VAL A 276 -0.30 -5.64 -12.98
N ASN A 277 0.29 -6.45 -13.86
CA ASN A 277 1.44 -6.01 -14.65
C ASN A 277 1.06 -4.83 -15.59
N MET A 278 -0.13 -4.89 -16.19
CA MET A 278 -0.67 -3.78 -16.98
C MET A 278 -0.99 -2.56 -16.10
N LEU A 279 -1.49 -2.76 -14.88
CA LEU A 279 -1.70 -1.68 -13.90
C LEU A 279 -0.39 -0.90 -13.63
N ALA A 280 0.75 -1.59 -13.54
CA ALA A 280 2.05 -0.94 -13.38
C ALA A 280 2.45 -0.11 -14.61
N ARG A 281 2.16 -0.58 -15.83
CA ARG A 281 2.38 0.19 -17.07
C ARG A 281 1.45 1.40 -17.18
N ASP A 282 0.21 1.29 -16.71
CA ASP A 282 -0.75 2.39 -16.62
C ASP A 282 -0.27 3.44 -15.62
N TYR A 283 0.24 3.00 -14.46
CA TYR A 283 0.81 3.86 -13.43
C TYR A 283 2.00 4.64 -13.99
N CYS A 284 2.91 3.98 -14.72
CA CYS A 284 4.00 4.67 -15.42
C CYS A 284 3.50 5.80 -16.33
N GLY A 285 2.38 5.59 -17.03
CA GLY A 285 1.74 6.62 -17.85
C GLY A 285 1.22 7.80 -17.03
N LYS A 286 0.55 7.54 -15.91
CA LYS A 286 -0.01 8.58 -15.01
C LYS A 286 1.07 9.44 -14.36
N VAL A 287 2.19 8.84 -13.92
CA VAL A 287 3.27 9.56 -13.22
C VAL A 287 4.45 9.96 -14.12
N GLY A 288 4.36 9.71 -15.43
CA GLY A 288 5.38 10.12 -16.41
C GLY A 288 6.69 9.31 -16.36
N ILE A 289 6.65 8.07 -15.87
CA ILE A 289 7.81 7.15 -15.95
C ILE A 289 7.96 6.67 -17.40
N LYS A 290 9.09 7.03 -18.02
CA LYS A 290 9.37 6.72 -19.43
C LYS A 290 9.72 5.26 -19.67
N LEU A 291 10.52 4.67 -18.79
CA LEU A 291 10.94 3.27 -18.90
C LEU A 291 9.92 2.38 -18.21
N LYS A 292 9.03 1.80 -19.01
CA LYS A 292 8.00 0.89 -18.53
C LYS A 292 8.58 -0.53 -18.35
N PRO A 293 8.13 -1.29 -17.35
CA PRO A 293 8.52 -2.69 -17.23
C PRO A 293 8.02 -3.50 -18.44
N VAL A 294 8.86 -4.39 -18.95
CA VAL A 294 8.48 -5.37 -19.97
C VAL A 294 7.68 -6.46 -19.29
N ILE A 295 6.49 -6.79 -19.80
CA ILE A 295 5.69 -7.89 -19.28
C ILE A 295 5.95 -9.11 -20.16
N LEU A 296 6.47 -10.18 -19.58
CA LEU A 296 6.78 -11.43 -20.27
C LEU A 296 5.99 -12.58 -19.63
N SER A 297 4.74 -12.72 -20.05
CA SER A 297 3.79 -13.64 -19.43
C SER A 297 3.96 -15.06 -19.99
N HIS A 298 4.16 -16.07 -19.13
CA HIS A 298 4.34 -17.46 -19.57
C HIS A 298 3.03 -18.26 -19.59
N HIS A 299 3.04 -19.37 -20.34
CA HIS A 299 1.92 -20.29 -20.52
C HIS A 299 1.43 -20.91 -19.21
N MET A 300 0.11 -21.05 -19.05
CA MET A 300 -0.49 -21.71 -17.89
C MET A 300 -0.67 -23.20 -18.18
N LEU A 301 0.14 -24.08 -17.56
CA LEU A 301 0.00 -25.53 -17.78
C LEU A 301 -1.40 -26.06 -17.41
N PHE A 302 -1.94 -26.92 -18.27
CA PHE A 302 -3.24 -27.56 -18.05
C PHE A 302 -3.24 -28.47 -16.81
N GLY A 303 -4.43 -28.61 -16.19
CA GLY A 303 -4.66 -29.65 -15.18
C GLY A 303 -4.75 -31.03 -15.82
N LEU A 304 -4.39 -32.07 -15.09
CA LEU A 304 -4.38 -33.43 -15.63
C LEU A 304 -5.78 -33.98 -15.94
N LYS A 305 -6.85 -33.44 -15.37
CA LYS A 305 -8.23 -33.91 -15.62
C LYS A 305 -8.92 -33.10 -16.73
N ALA A 306 -9.91 -33.71 -17.38
CA ALA A 306 -10.67 -33.07 -18.45
C ALA A 306 -11.34 -31.76 -17.97
N GLY A 307 -11.33 -30.73 -18.83
CA GLY A 307 -11.94 -29.42 -18.56
C GLY A 307 -11.16 -28.53 -17.58
N GLN A 308 -10.03 -28.98 -17.04
CA GLN A 308 -9.20 -28.18 -16.14
C GLN A 308 -8.23 -27.30 -16.92
N GLN A 309 -8.59 -26.03 -17.10
CA GLN A 309 -7.72 -25.04 -17.74
C GLN A 309 -6.42 -24.77 -16.94
N LYS A 310 -6.35 -25.11 -15.65
CA LYS A 310 -5.15 -24.97 -14.81
C LYS A 310 -5.12 -26.02 -13.72
N MET A 311 -3.92 -26.43 -13.32
CA MET A 311 -3.71 -27.26 -12.13
C MET A 311 -4.33 -26.63 -10.87
N SER A 312 -5.09 -27.41 -10.11
CA SER A 312 -5.74 -26.92 -8.87
C SER A 312 -5.12 -27.53 -7.62
N LYS A 313 -4.97 -26.71 -6.58
CA LYS A 313 -4.54 -27.19 -5.26
C LYS A 313 -5.62 -27.98 -4.53
N SER A 314 -6.90 -27.78 -4.89
CA SER A 314 -8.03 -28.49 -4.27
C SER A 314 -8.12 -29.95 -4.72
N ASP A 315 -7.45 -30.31 -5.81
CA ASP A 315 -7.47 -31.65 -6.38
C ASP A 315 -6.03 -32.15 -6.54
N VAL A 316 -5.61 -32.99 -5.60
CA VAL A 316 -4.24 -33.54 -5.50
C VAL A 316 -3.85 -34.32 -6.77
N ASP A 317 -4.83 -34.85 -7.50
CA ASP A 317 -4.60 -35.62 -8.74
C ASP A 317 -4.69 -34.75 -10.00
N SER A 318 -5.03 -33.46 -9.87
CA SER A 318 -4.98 -32.51 -10.99
C SER A 318 -3.56 -32.05 -11.33
N ALA A 319 -2.59 -32.27 -10.44
CA ALA A 319 -1.24 -31.75 -10.54
C ALA A 319 -0.18 -32.78 -10.11
N ILE A 320 0.98 -32.73 -10.76
CA ILE A 320 2.18 -33.43 -10.29
C ILE A 320 2.93 -32.52 -9.33
N PHE A 321 3.29 -33.03 -8.15
CA PHE A 321 4.13 -32.31 -7.19
C PHE A 321 5.60 -32.67 -7.37
N MET A 322 6.47 -31.73 -7.01
CA MET A 322 7.91 -31.82 -7.25
C MET A 322 8.59 -32.99 -6.53
N GLU A 323 7.99 -33.50 -5.45
CA GLU A 323 8.46 -34.64 -4.68
C GLU A 323 7.50 -35.86 -4.70
N ASP A 324 6.56 -35.91 -5.65
CA ASP A 324 5.73 -37.10 -5.84
C ASP A 324 6.61 -38.33 -6.13
N SER A 325 6.22 -39.49 -5.60
CA SER A 325 6.93 -40.75 -5.84
C SER A 325 6.80 -41.19 -7.30
N ALA A 326 7.65 -42.11 -7.75
CA ALA A 326 7.54 -42.64 -9.12
C ALA A 326 6.17 -43.29 -9.39
N ALA A 327 5.62 -43.98 -8.38
CA ALA A 327 4.29 -44.58 -8.44
C ALA A 327 3.17 -43.52 -8.48
N ASP A 328 3.30 -42.41 -7.76
CA ASP A 328 2.32 -41.33 -7.80
C ASP A 328 2.30 -40.62 -9.17
N VAL A 329 3.49 -40.37 -9.74
CA VAL A 329 3.63 -39.81 -11.10
C VAL A 329 2.99 -40.73 -12.12
N GLU A 330 3.28 -42.03 -12.07
CA GLU A 330 2.69 -43.02 -12.96
C GLU A 330 1.17 -43.04 -12.84
N ARG A 331 0.64 -43.16 -11.62
CA ARG A 331 -0.81 -43.17 -11.36
C ARG A 331 -1.50 -41.94 -11.94
N LYS A 332 -0.97 -40.74 -11.69
CA LYS A 332 -1.57 -39.48 -12.15
C LYS A 332 -1.53 -39.32 -13.66
N LEU A 333 -0.40 -39.59 -14.31
CA LEU A 333 -0.25 -39.43 -15.76
C LEU A 333 -1.01 -40.51 -16.54
N MET A 334 -1.08 -41.74 -16.04
CA MET A 334 -1.85 -42.78 -16.69
C MET A 334 -3.36 -42.47 -16.68
N GLN A 335 -3.85 -41.78 -15.64
CA GLN A 335 -5.23 -41.32 -15.50
C GLN A 335 -5.51 -39.95 -16.15
N ALA A 336 -4.48 -39.25 -16.66
CA ALA A 336 -4.64 -37.92 -17.23
C ALA A 336 -5.50 -37.93 -18.49
N HIS A 337 -6.25 -36.85 -18.72
CA HIS A 337 -6.97 -36.62 -19.95
C HIS A 337 -5.98 -36.52 -21.12
N CYS A 338 -6.25 -37.21 -22.24
CA CYS A 338 -5.34 -37.24 -23.38
C CYS A 338 -6.10 -37.38 -24.71
N PRO A 339 -6.93 -36.40 -25.08
CA PRO A 339 -7.75 -36.48 -26.27
C PRO A 339 -6.91 -36.43 -27.54
N ARG A 340 -7.35 -37.17 -28.57
CA ARG A 340 -6.81 -37.16 -29.94
C ARG A 340 -7.66 -36.38 -30.92
N GLU A 341 -8.96 -36.32 -30.64
CA GLU A 341 -9.94 -35.60 -31.44
C GLU A 341 -10.44 -34.39 -30.66
N LEU A 342 -10.89 -33.37 -31.39
CA LEU A 342 -11.48 -32.19 -30.77
C LEU A 342 -12.70 -32.59 -29.94
N PRO A 343 -12.90 -32.00 -28.75
CA PRO A 343 -14.12 -32.24 -27.98
C PRO A 343 -15.35 -31.92 -28.83
N ALA A 344 -16.38 -32.78 -28.83
CA ALA A 344 -17.60 -32.58 -29.62
C ALA A 344 -18.30 -31.23 -29.36
N GLU A 345 -18.08 -30.63 -28.19
CA GLU A 345 -18.60 -29.32 -27.79
C GLU A 345 -17.89 -28.11 -28.44
N SER A 346 -16.84 -28.34 -29.24
CA SER A 346 -16.20 -27.29 -30.05
C SER A 346 -16.90 -27.04 -31.41
N ILE A 347 -17.91 -27.85 -31.75
CA ILE A 347 -18.77 -27.71 -32.91
C ILE A 347 -20.15 -27.20 -32.43
N VAL A 348 -20.20 -25.96 -31.96
CA VAL A 348 -21.46 -25.20 -31.90
C VAL A 348 -21.24 -23.92 -32.68
N GLU A 349 -22.03 -23.81 -33.74
CA GLU A 349 -21.96 -22.75 -34.74
C GLU A 349 -22.10 -21.37 -34.12
N ALA A 350 -21.40 -20.42 -34.73
CA ALA A 350 -21.62 -19.00 -34.57
C ALA A 350 -23.04 -18.65 -35.01
N ASP A 351 -23.99 -18.59 -34.08
CA ASP A 351 -25.20 -17.81 -34.24
C ASP A 351 -25.72 -17.32 -32.89
N GLY A 352 -26.15 -16.06 -32.89
CA GLY A 352 -26.12 -15.17 -31.74
C GLY A 352 -27.00 -15.55 -30.55
N ALA A 353 -26.44 -15.39 -29.36
CA ALA A 353 -27.16 -14.99 -28.16
C ALA A 353 -26.22 -14.17 -27.27
N ALA A 354 -26.31 -12.85 -27.39
CA ALA A 354 -25.73 -11.90 -26.44
C ALA A 354 -26.46 -12.04 -25.09
N GLY A 355 -26.00 -12.99 -24.27
CA GLY A 355 -26.31 -13.05 -22.85
C GLY A 355 -25.23 -12.32 -22.07
N ALA A 356 -25.57 -11.20 -21.45
CA ALA A 356 -24.70 -10.46 -20.55
C ALA A 356 -24.35 -11.29 -19.30
N GLY A 357 -23.27 -12.07 -19.40
CA GLY A 357 -22.54 -12.64 -18.28
C GLY A 357 -21.08 -12.22 -18.41
N ALA A 358 -20.45 -11.78 -17.32
CA ALA A 358 -19.07 -11.30 -17.32
C ALA A 358 -18.14 -12.31 -18.03
N GLU A 359 -17.60 -11.91 -19.19
CA GLU A 359 -16.61 -12.71 -19.92
C GLU A 359 -15.40 -12.94 -18.99
N ALA A 360 -15.19 -14.19 -18.59
CA ALA A 360 -13.97 -14.58 -17.91
C ALA A 360 -12.80 -14.44 -18.90
N ASP A 361 -11.82 -13.59 -18.56
CA ASP A 361 -10.61 -13.37 -19.35
C ASP A 361 -9.92 -14.73 -19.62
N PRO A 362 -9.49 -15.02 -20.86
CA PRO A 362 -8.98 -16.34 -21.20
C PRO A 362 -7.66 -16.62 -20.46
N MET A 363 -7.60 -17.75 -19.75
CA MET A 363 -6.43 -18.18 -18.99
C MET A 363 -5.27 -18.68 -19.89
N HIS A 364 -5.56 -18.89 -21.18
CA HIS A 364 -4.63 -19.16 -22.27
C HIS A 364 -4.90 -18.18 -23.41
N LEU A 365 -3.89 -17.43 -23.81
CA LEU A 365 -3.99 -16.48 -24.93
C LEU A 365 -3.87 -17.21 -26.26
N VAL A 366 -3.02 -18.24 -26.32
CA VAL A 366 -2.94 -19.19 -27.42
C VAL A 366 -3.93 -20.31 -27.18
N LYS A 367 -5.05 -20.30 -27.91
CA LYS A 367 -6.09 -21.33 -27.81
C LYS A 367 -5.58 -22.65 -28.40
N ASP A 368 -5.38 -23.64 -27.55
CA ASP A 368 -5.23 -25.04 -27.99
C ASP A 368 -6.60 -25.73 -27.95
N ALA A 369 -7.18 -25.97 -29.13
CA ALA A 369 -8.50 -26.57 -29.25
C ALA A 369 -8.57 -28.01 -28.72
N LEU A 370 -7.42 -28.70 -28.59
CA LEU A 370 -7.35 -30.07 -28.09
C LEU A 370 -7.29 -30.13 -26.55
N GLN A 371 -6.76 -29.09 -25.91
CA GLN A 371 -6.57 -29.01 -24.44
C GLN A 371 -6.01 -30.31 -23.82
N ASN A 372 -4.99 -30.89 -24.45
CA ASN A 372 -4.39 -32.15 -24.04
C ASN A 372 -3.22 -31.91 -23.05
N PRO A 373 -3.39 -32.19 -21.74
CA PRO A 373 -2.35 -31.93 -20.74
C PRO A 373 -1.10 -32.80 -20.94
N CYS A 374 -1.20 -33.99 -21.55
CA CYS A 374 -0.02 -34.82 -21.79
C CYS A 374 0.91 -34.19 -22.84
N LEU A 375 0.36 -33.69 -23.94
CA LEU A 375 1.12 -32.97 -24.96
C LEU A 375 1.65 -31.63 -24.44
N ASP A 376 0.87 -30.96 -23.61
CA ASP A 376 1.29 -29.72 -22.95
C ASP A 376 2.51 -29.92 -22.05
N TYR A 377 2.54 -30.98 -21.25
CA TYR A 377 3.69 -31.35 -20.43
C TYR A 377 4.92 -31.71 -21.29
N VAL A 378 4.73 -32.45 -22.39
CA VAL A 378 5.82 -32.75 -23.34
C VAL A 378 6.44 -31.45 -23.87
N LYS A 379 5.62 -30.50 -24.31
CA LYS A 379 6.08 -29.23 -24.86
C LYS A 379 6.76 -28.34 -23.83
N HIS A 380 6.11 -28.11 -22.69
CA HIS A 380 6.50 -27.06 -21.75
C HIS A 380 7.44 -27.54 -20.63
N VAL A 381 7.42 -28.83 -20.28
CA VAL A 381 8.29 -29.39 -19.22
C VAL A 381 9.43 -30.21 -19.80
N ILE A 382 9.16 -31.07 -20.80
CA ILE A 382 10.18 -32.01 -21.30
C ILE A 382 11.04 -31.37 -22.40
N LEU A 383 10.43 -30.88 -23.49
CA LEU A 383 11.12 -30.37 -24.67
C LEU A 383 11.42 -28.86 -24.61
N SER A 384 11.02 -28.17 -23.53
CA SER A 384 11.27 -26.73 -23.37
C SER A 384 12.73 -26.42 -23.03
N ALA A 385 13.45 -27.36 -22.44
CA ALA A 385 14.87 -27.18 -22.12
C ALA A 385 15.73 -27.28 -23.40
N PRO A 386 16.74 -26.40 -23.58
CA PRO A 386 17.60 -26.44 -24.76
C PRO A 386 18.27 -27.81 -24.94
N GLY A 387 18.15 -28.40 -26.14
CA GLY A 387 18.73 -29.70 -26.46
C GLY A 387 18.04 -30.91 -25.83
N ALA A 388 16.87 -30.72 -25.19
CA ALA A 388 16.10 -31.83 -24.66
C ALA A 388 15.54 -32.73 -25.76
N THR A 389 15.43 -34.02 -25.45
CA THR A 389 14.88 -35.04 -26.34
C THR A 389 13.79 -35.82 -25.63
N PHE A 390 12.74 -36.22 -26.35
CA PHE A 390 11.67 -37.05 -25.83
C PHE A 390 11.62 -38.36 -26.62
N LYS A 391 11.77 -39.50 -25.94
CA LYS A 391 11.81 -40.82 -26.56
C LYS A 391 10.49 -41.55 -26.34
N VAL A 392 9.85 -42.02 -27.42
CA VAL A 392 8.63 -42.83 -27.36
C VAL A 392 8.82 -44.10 -28.20
N GLY A 393 8.89 -45.25 -27.53
CA GLY A 393 9.32 -46.49 -28.20
C GLY A 393 10.73 -46.34 -28.76
N GLU A 394 10.91 -46.59 -30.06
CA GLU A 394 12.20 -46.40 -30.75
C GLU A 394 12.41 -44.99 -31.31
N ARG A 395 11.35 -44.15 -31.34
CA ARG A 395 11.42 -42.81 -31.92
C ARG A 395 11.93 -41.79 -30.90
N THR A 396 12.75 -40.85 -31.36
CA THR A 396 13.28 -39.76 -30.53
C THR A 396 12.91 -38.43 -31.18
N TYR A 397 12.26 -37.56 -30.40
CA TYR A 397 11.76 -36.27 -30.82
C TYR A 397 12.59 -35.15 -30.21
N MET A 398 12.82 -34.09 -30.99
CA MET A 398 13.44 -32.84 -30.54
C MET A 398 12.46 -31.66 -30.57
N ASP A 399 11.36 -31.78 -31.32
CA ASP A 399 10.29 -30.79 -31.40
C ASP A 399 8.97 -31.38 -30.88
N ALA A 400 8.24 -30.60 -30.10
CA ALA A 400 6.93 -30.97 -29.60
C ALA A 400 5.86 -30.99 -30.70
N ALA A 401 6.07 -30.24 -31.79
CA ALA A 401 5.21 -30.29 -32.96
C ALA A 401 5.19 -31.67 -33.62
N ASP A 402 6.36 -32.32 -33.72
CA ASP A 402 6.49 -33.67 -34.28
C ASP A 402 5.79 -34.71 -33.40
N VAL A 403 5.94 -34.60 -32.06
CA VAL A 403 5.23 -35.48 -31.12
C VAL A 403 3.71 -35.34 -31.29
N ARG A 404 3.23 -34.10 -31.42
CA ARG A 404 1.81 -33.83 -31.62
C ARG A 404 1.33 -34.40 -32.96
N ALA A 405 2.08 -34.19 -34.04
CA ALA A 405 1.72 -34.69 -35.37
C ALA A 405 1.61 -36.22 -35.38
N ASP A 406 2.61 -36.93 -34.87
CA ASP A 406 2.63 -38.39 -34.80
C ASP A 406 1.54 -38.95 -33.89
N PHE A 407 1.23 -38.26 -32.78
CA PHE A 407 0.14 -38.64 -31.89
C PHE A 407 -1.24 -38.50 -32.54
N LEU A 408 -1.46 -37.41 -33.27
CA LEU A 408 -2.72 -37.13 -33.98
C LEU A 408 -2.89 -38.02 -35.22
N ALA A 409 -1.79 -38.36 -35.90
CA ALA A 409 -1.78 -39.33 -36.99
C ALA A 409 -1.99 -40.78 -36.52
N GLY A 410 -1.97 -41.01 -35.20
CA GLY A 410 -2.14 -42.33 -34.59
C GLY A 410 -0.87 -43.19 -34.61
N GLU A 411 0.27 -42.65 -35.03
CA GLU A 411 1.56 -43.34 -35.07
C GLU A 411 2.11 -43.64 -33.66
N ILE A 412 1.76 -42.81 -32.68
CA ILE A 412 2.02 -43.04 -31.25
C ILE A 412 0.70 -43.26 -30.52
N SER A 413 0.51 -44.42 -29.88
CA SER A 413 -0.65 -44.68 -29.01
C SER A 413 -0.69 -43.79 -27.76
N GLU A 414 -1.88 -43.52 -27.22
CA GLU A 414 -2.05 -42.82 -25.94
C GLU A 414 -1.24 -43.49 -24.81
N GLN A 415 -1.25 -44.81 -24.76
CA GLN A 415 -0.52 -45.58 -23.77
C GLN A 415 1.00 -45.40 -23.93
N GLN A 416 1.52 -45.38 -25.16
CA GLN A 416 2.94 -45.13 -25.43
C GLN A 416 3.34 -43.70 -25.02
N LEU A 417 2.54 -42.70 -25.38
CA LEU A 417 2.79 -41.30 -25.01
C LEU A 417 2.84 -41.13 -23.49
N LYS A 418 1.83 -41.66 -22.77
CA LYS A 418 1.75 -41.56 -21.31
C LYS A 418 2.91 -42.27 -20.62
N ARG A 419 3.27 -43.49 -21.04
CA ARG A 419 4.41 -44.23 -20.46
C ARG A 419 5.73 -43.50 -20.67
N ALA A 420 5.99 -43.03 -21.89
CA ALA A 420 7.17 -42.22 -22.17
C ALA A 420 7.21 -40.94 -21.33
N LEU A 421 6.06 -40.29 -21.14
CA LEU A 421 5.95 -39.10 -20.30
C LEU A 421 6.21 -39.41 -18.83
N VAL A 422 5.73 -40.55 -18.30
CA VAL A 422 6.03 -41.01 -16.93
C VAL A 422 7.53 -41.17 -16.73
N ASP A 423 8.22 -41.83 -17.65
CA ASP A 423 9.67 -42.04 -17.58
C ASP A 423 10.42 -40.69 -17.62
N ALA A 424 10.03 -39.81 -18.55
CA ALA A 424 10.63 -38.50 -18.71
C ALA A 424 10.42 -37.61 -17.47
N VAL A 425 9.20 -37.54 -16.93
CA VAL A 425 8.86 -36.77 -15.72
C VAL A 425 9.61 -37.30 -14.50
N ASN A 426 9.65 -38.63 -14.32
CA ASN A 426 10.40 -39.23 -13.23
C ASN A 426 11.89 -38.90 -13.28
N LYS A 427 12.48 -38.91 -14.48
CA LYS A 427 13.88 -38.54 -14.68
C LYS A 427 14.16 -37.10 -14.27
N VAL A 428 13.31 -36.14 -14.65
CA VAL A 428 13.52 -34.72 -14.33
C VAL A 428 13.21 -34.37 -12.87
N LEU A 429 12.36 -35.15 -12.18
CA LEU A 429 12.09 -34.97 -10.74
C LEU A 429 13.15 -35.64 -9.85
N GLN A 430 13.96 -36.56 -10.38
CA GLN A 430 14.92 -37.33 -9.59
C GLN A 430 15.92 -36.47 -8.79
N PRO A 431 16.48 -35.36 -9.31
CA PRO A 431 17.38 -34.51 -8.53
C PRO A 431 16.72 -33.92 -7.28
N VAL A 432 15.44 -33.54 -7.38
CA VAL A 432 14.67 -33.00 -6.26
C VAL A 432 14.40 -34.09 -5.22
N ARG A 433 14.00 -35.30 -5.66
CA ARG A 433 13.82 -36.45 -4.74
C ARG A 433 15.10 -36.75 -3.98
N ALA A 434 16.22 -36.83 -4.69
CA ALA A 434 17.53 -37.09 -4.09
C ALA A 434 17.94 -36.01 -3.08
N HIS A 435 17.63 -34.73 -3.34
CA HIS A 435 17.89 -33.64 -2.38
C HIS A 435 17.15 -33.86 -1.06
N PHE A 436 15.84 -34.12 -1.11
CA PHE A 436 15.00 -34.34 0.07
C PHE A 436 15.22 -35.69 0.77
N GLU A 437 15.88 -36.66 0.11
CA GLU A 437 16.31 -37.91 0.74
C GLU A 437 17.65 -37.74 1.48
N ASN A 438 18.61 -37.05 0.87
CA ASN A 438 19.99 -36.98 1.35
C ASN A 438 20.23 -35.80 2.31
N ASP A 439 19.49 -34.71 2.19
CA ASP A 439 19.59 -33.56 3.10
C ASP A 439 18.59 -33.71 4.26
N ALA A 440 19.11 -33.81 5.49
CA ALA A 440 18.30 -33.99 6.68
C ALA A 440 17.39 -32.80 6.98
N ALA A 441 17.85 -31.57 6.75
CA ALA A 441 17.08 -30.36 7.00
C ALA A 441 15.95 -30.20 5.97
N ALA A 442 16.23 -30.45 4.69
CA ALA A 442 15.23 -30.43 3.64
C ALA A 442 14.15 -31.51 3.90
N ARG A 443 14.55 -32.71 4.30
CA ARG A 443 13.65 -33.81 4.66
C ARG A 443 12.72 -33.45 5.82
N GLU A 444 13.25 -32.82 6.87
CA GLU A 444 12.46 -32.35 8.00
C GLU A 444 11.45 -31.27 7.58
N LEU A 445 11.88 -30.29 6.77
CA LEU A 445 11.00 -29.26 6.22
C LEU A 445 9.83 -29.87 5.43
N LEU A 446 10.11 -30.86 4.56
CA LEU A 446 9.08 -31.56 3.81
C LEU A 446 8.10 -32.32 4.73
N ALA A 447 8.61 -32.95 5.79
CA ALA A 447 7.76 -33.61 6.78
C ALA A 447 6.81 -32.62 7.48
N GLN A 448 7.30 -31.45 7.87
CA GLN A 448 6.48 -30.38 8.46
C GLN A 448 5.40 -29.89 7.47
N VAL A 449 5.78 -29.61 6.21
CA VAL A 449 4.83 -29.14 5.18
C VAL A 449 3.72 -30.16 4.92
N ARG A 450 4.03 -31.47 4.94
CA ARG A 450 3.02 -32.54 4.80
C ARG A 450 2.06 -32.62 6.00
N GLN A 451 2.45 -32.16 7.19
CA GLN A 451 1.61 -32.16 8.39
C GLN A 451 0.64 -30.98 8.42
N PHE A 452 1.00 -29.84 7.84
CA PHE A 452 0.17 -28.62 7.88
C PHE A 452 -1.21 -28.76 7.23
N SER A 453 -1.47 -29.83 6.46
CA SER A 453 -2.80 -30.15 5.93
C SER A 453 -3.80 -30.60 7.00
N LYS A 454 -3.41 -30.75 8.28
CA LYS A 454 -4.21 -31.43 9.32
C LYS A 454 -4.45 -30.64 10.61
N GLU A 455 -4.01 -29.39 10.73
CA GLU A 455 -4.04 -28.67 12.02
C GLU A 455 -5.05 -27.51 12.07
N PRO A 456 -5.71 -27.27 13.22
CA PRO A 456 -6.64 -26.17 13.39
C PRO A 456 -5.94 -24.84 13.74
N ALA A 457 -6.78 -23.79 13.68
CA ALA A 457 -6.65 -22.35 13.97
C ALA A 457 -5.24 -21.68 14.06
N PRO A 458 -5.06 -20.52 13.39
CA PRO A 458 -3.80 -19.78 13.42
C PRO A 458 -3.51 -19.15 14.80
N PRO A 459 -2.21 -18.92 15.13
CA PRO A 459 -1.80 -18.22 16.35
C PRO A 459 -2.21 -16.74 16.34
N THR A 460 -2.26 -16.15 17.54
CA THR A 460 -2.55 -14.71 17.72
C THR A 460 -1.46 -13.86 17.06
N LEU A 461 -1.88 -12.94 16.18
CA LEU A 461 -0.95 -12.04 15.49
C LEU A 461 -0.36 -11.00 16.45
N ARG A 462 0.94 -10.73 16.31
CA ARG A 462 1.59 -9.59 16.95
C ARG A 462 1.15 -8.30 16.26
N ARG A 463 1.11 -7.21 17.03
CA ARG A 463 0.63 -5.90 16.60
C ARG A 463 1.48 -4.79 17.21
N LEU A 464 1.60 -3.67 16.50
CA LEU A 464 2.31 -2.50 16.99
C LEU A 464 1.59 -1.96 18.22
N ALA A 465 2.35 -1.52 19.23
CA ALA A 465 1.84 -0.84 20.42
C ALA A 465 2.70 0.41 20.70
N LEU A 466 2.22 1.57 20.27
CA LEU A 466 2.86 2.88 20.50
C LEU A 466 2.48 3.48 21.85
N LEU A 467 1.34 3.02 22.38
CA LEU A 467 0.72 3.45 23.61
C LEU A 467 0.22 2.20 24.34
N SER A 468 0.29 2.27 25.66
CA SER A 468 -0.31 1.29 26.55
C SER A 468 -1.67 1.76 27.03
N ALA A 469 -2.52 0.83 27.47
CA ALA A 469 -3.79 1.18 28.11
C ALA A 469 -3.60 2.08 29.35
N ALA A 470 -2.43 2.01 30.01
CA ALA A 470 -2.11 2.82 31.17
C ALA A 470 -1.93 4.32 30.84
N ASP A 471 -1.63 4.67 29.58
CA ASP A 471 -1.43 6.05 29.16
C ASP A 471 -2.73 6.87 29.12
N ARG A 472 -3.89 6.20 29.25
CA ARG A 472 -5.24 6.80 29.20
C ARG A 472 -5.37 7.84 28.08
N ALA A 473 -5.01 7.46 26.86
CA ALA A 473 -5.00 8.38 25.74
C ALA A 473 -6.42 8.73 25.26
N CYS A 474 -6.63 10.01 24.97
CA CYS A 474 -7.78 10.52 24.23
C CYS A 474 -7.33 10.97 22.84
N VAL A 475 -7.64 10.18 21.82
CA VAL A 475 -7.13 10.39 20.45
C VAL A 475 -8.08 11.28 19.65
N VAL A 476 -7.49 12.27 18.98
CA VAL A 476 -8.11 13.14 17.99
C VAL A 476 -7.33 13.00 16.69
N CYS A 477 -7.98 12.53 15.63
CA CYS A 477 -7.40 12.52 14.29
C CYS A 477 -7.33 13.95 13.74
N ALA A 478 -6.15 14.36 13.28
CA ALA A 478 -6.01 15.62 12.56
C ALA A 478 -6.90 15.60 11.29
N PRO A 479 -7.48 16.75 10.91
CA PRO A 479 -8.34 16.84 9.72
C PRO A 479 -7.54 16.52 8.46
N LEU A 480 -8.20 15.92 7.46
CA LEU A 480 -7.58 15.69 6.14
C LEU A 480 -7.50 17.00 5.38
N LEU A 481 -6.30 17.56 5.28
CA LEU A 481 -6.05 18.85 4.65
C LEU A 481 -5.87 18.68 3.14
N ARG A 482 -6.78 19.27 2.34
CA ARG A 482 -6.75 19.17 0.86
C ARG A 482 -6.33 20.45 0.14
N ALA A 483 -6.42 21.59 0.82
CA ALA A 483 -6.15 22.90 0.25
C ALA A 483 -5.50 23.82 1.30
N HIS A 484 -6.02 25.02 1.52
CA HIS A 484 -5.52 25.87 2.58
C HIS A 484 -5.86 25.31 3.97
N VAL A 485 -4.99 25.54 4.96
CA VAL A 485 -5.32 25.28 6.36
C VAL A 485 -6.24 26.42 6.83
N SER A 486 -7.51 26.11 7.07
CA SER A 486 -8.48 27.11 7.52
C SER A 486 -8.41 27.35 9.03
N LEU A 487 -8.79 28.56 9.46
CA LEU A 487 -8.92 28.88 10.87
C LEU A 487 -9.97 27.99 11.55
N GLY A 488 -11.04 27.63 10.82
CA GLY A 488 -12.05 26.68 11.29
C GLY A 488 -11.47 25.30 11.60
N ALA A 489 -10.58 24.78 10.75
CA ALA A 489 -9.91 23.50 11.00
C ALA A 489 -9.04 23.54 12.28
N VAL A 490 -8.36 24.66 12.56
CA VAL A 490 -7.57 24.86 13.78
C VAL A 490 -8.47 24.83 15.02
N ILE A 491 -9.54 25.64 15.01
CA ILE A 491 -10.49 25.75 16.14
C ILE A 491 -11.20 24.41 16.37
N ALA A 492 -11.70 23.76 15.32
CA ALA A 492 -12.37 22.46 15.42
C ALA A 492 -11.44 21.35 15.95
N THR A 493 -10.16 21.37 15.58
CA THR A 493 -9.16 20.45 16.14
C THR A 493 -8.91 20.73 17.62
N ALA A 494 -8.77 22.01 18.00
CA ALA A 494 -8.59 22.41 19.39
C ALA A 494 -9.78 22.01 20.27
N ARG A 495 -11.02 22.20 19.79
CA ARG A 495 -12.25 21.78 20.48
C ARG A 495 -12.28 20.28 20.77
N ARG A 496 -11.93 19.46 19.78
CA ARG A 496 -11.85 18.00 19.94
C ARG A 496 -10.80 17.60 20.99
N LEU A 497 -9.66 18.28 21.01
CA LEU A 497 -8.62 18.06 22.02
C LEU A 497 -9.03 18.54 23.42
N GLN A 498 -9.77 19.65 23.52
CA GLN A 498 -10.32 20.15 24.78
C GLN A 498 -11.39 19.22 25.36
N ALA A 499 -12.14 18.50 24.52
CA ALA A 499 -13.14 17.52 24.93
C ALA A 499 -12.54 16.21 25.49
N ALA A 500 -11.22 16.13 25.62
CA ALA A 500 -10.54 15.05 26.33
C ALA A 500 -10.85 15.13 27.84
N PRO A 501 -11.23 13.99 28.49
CA PRO A 501 -11.41 13.94 29.94
C PRO A 501 -10.16 14.39 30.70
N ALA A 502 -10.33 14.95 31.91
CA ALA A 502 -9.24 15.57 32.67
C ALA A 502 -8.11 14.59 33.03
N GLU A 503 -8.47 13.33 33.24
CA GLU A 503 -7.54 12.21 33.50
C GLU A 503 -6.78 11.68 32.27
N CYS A 504 -7.15 12.12 31.06
CA CYS A 504 -6.67 11.55 29.81
C CYS A 504 -5.60 12.46 29.21
N THR A 505 -4.58 11.85 28.61
CA THR A 505 -3.61 12.60 27.81
C THR A 505 -4.21 12.84 26.42
N PRO A 506 -4.41 14.10 25.97
CA PRO A 506 -4.84 14.38 24.61
C PRO A 506 -3.74 13.97 23.61
N VAL A 507 -4.13 13.26 22.56
CA VAL A 507 -3.23 12.84 21.48
C VAL A 507 -3.75 13.39 20.16
N LEU A 508 -2.95 14.23 19.49
CA LEU A 508 -3.22 14.65 18.13
C LEU A 508 -2.54 13.67 17.16
N TRP A 509 -3.35 12.85 16.50
CA TRP A 509 -2.90 11.87 15.52
C TRP A 509 -2.85 12.48 14.12
N VAL A 510 -1.64 12.74 13.63
CA VAL A 510 -1.40 13.34 12.31
C VAL A 510 -1.34 12.25 11.24
N ARG A 511 -2.40 12.16 10.44
CA ARG A 511 -2.62 11.14 9.39
C ARG A 511 -1.92 11.49 8.07
N ASP A 512 -0.61 11.72 8.12
CA ASP A 512 0.17 12.17 6.98
C ASP A 512 0.30 11.14 5.85
N TRP A 513 0.28 9.83 6.15
CA TRP A 513 0.27 8.79 5.13
C TRP A 513 -1.12 8.48 4.58
N SER A 514 -2.16 8.44 5.41
CA SER A 514 -3.53 8.33 4.92
C SER A 514 -3.91 9.52 4.02
N ALA A 515 -3.36 10.71 4.28
CA ALA A 515 -3.53 11.86 3.39
C ALA A 515 -2.93 11.62 1.98
N ILE A 516 -1.85 10.84 1.84
CA ILE A 516 -1.32 10.45 0.52
C ILE A 516 -2.34 9.58 -0.22
N ALA A 517 -2.89 8.56 0.46
CA ALA A 517 -3.88 7.66 -0.13
C ALA A 517 -5.15 8.38 -0.60
N LEU A 518 -5.50 9.50 0.04
CA LEU A 518 -6.68 10.30 -0.27
C LEU A 518 -6.38 11.53 -1.15
N ASP A 519 -5.28 11.48 -1.91
CA ASP A 519 -4.86 12.51 -2.88
C ASP A 519 -4.76 13.93 -2.32
N CYS A 520 -4.52 14.07 -1.00
CA CYS A 520 -4.33 15.38 -0.39
C CYS A 520 -3.07 16.04 -0.97
N TYR A 521 -3.20 17.27 -1.49
CA TYR A 521 -2.14 17.97 -2.23
C TYR A 521 -1.54 17.15 -3.40
N GLY A 522 -2.33 16.32 -4.07
CA GLY A 522 -1.86 15.45 -5.15
C GLY A 522 -0.92 14.35 -4.68
N GLY A 523 -1.02 13.93 -3.41
CA GLY A 523 -0.18 12.90 -2.78
C GLY A 523 1.24 13.34 -2.43
N GLN A 524 1.56 14.64 -2.51
CA GLN A 524 2.91 15.13 -2.26
C GLN A 524 3.24 15.17 -0.76
N SER A 525 4.04 14.21 -0.28
CA SER A 525 4.41 14.09 1.16
C SER A 525 4.99 15.37 1.75
N LYS A 526 5.79 16.12 0.97
CA LYS A 526 6.37 17.40 1.40
C LYS A 526 5.28 18.47 1.65
N ALA A 527 4.28 18.55 0.78
CA ALA A 527 3.17 19.49 0.90
C ALA A 527 2.26 19.11 2.08
N ILE A 528 1.95 17.82 2.22
CA ILE A 528 1.17 17.27 3.34
C ILE A 528 1.87 17.56 4.68
N GLY A 529 3.16 17.26 4.79
CA GLY A 529 3.94 17.54 5.99
C GLY A 529 4.00 19.03 6.32
N ALA A 530 4.15 19.89 5.31
CA ALA A 530 4.10 21.33 5.48
C ALA A 530 2.72 21.82 5.96
N ALA A 531 1.63 21.27 5.44
CA ALA A 531 0.27 21.59 5.87
C ALA A 531 0.03 21.25 7.34
N TYR A 532 0.40 20.05 7.77
CA TYR A 532 0.27 19.66 9.18
C TYR A 532 1.23 20.44 10.09
N GLY A 533 2.45 20.77 9.62
CA GLY A 533 3.36 21.64 10.37
C GLY A 533 2.76 23.04 10.61
N VAL A 534 2.08 23.60 9.60
CA VAL A 534 1.33 24.86 9.73
C VAL A 534 0.13 24.72 10.68
N LEU A 535 -0.62 23.62 10.62
CA LEU A 535 -1.73 23.34 11.55
C LEU A 535 -1.23 23.31 13.01
N VAL A 536 -0.17 22.55 13.28
CA VAL A 536 0.41 22.43 14.63
C VAL A 536 0.95 23.79 15.12
N ALA A 537 1.62 24.56 14.27
CA ALA A 537 2.07 25.90 14.61
C ALA A 537 0.92 26.87 14.91
N ALA A 538 -0.21 26.75 14.18
CA ALA A 538 -1.41 27.55 14.44
C ALA A 538 -2.10 27.15 15.76
N LEU A 539 -2.17 25.85 16.07
CA LEU A 539 -2.66 25.35 17.36
C LEU A 539 -1.80 25.89 18.52
N ASP A 540 -0.48 25.89 18.37
CA ASP A 540 0.44 26.42 19.38
C ASP A 540 0.27 27.93 19.60
N ALA A 541 0.04 28.68 18.51
CA ALA A 541 -0.13 30.12 18.56
C ALA A 541 -1.42 30.54 19.27
N LEU A 542 -2.51 29.80 19.06
CA LEU A 542 -3.83 30.12 19.61
C LEU A 542 -4.11 29.43 20.95
N TYR A 543 -3.61 28.21 21.15
CA TYR A 543 -3.88 27.36 22.32
C TYR A 543 -2.60 26.76 22.92
N PRO A 544 -1.61 27.58 23.33
CA PRO A 544 -0.30 27.09 23.79
C PRO A 544 -0.40 26.13 24.98
N SER A 545 -1.28 26.42 25.96
CA SER A 545 -1.47 25.55 27.14
C SER A 545 -2.10 24.20 26.77
N LEU A 546 -2.97 24.17 25.75
CA LEU A 546 -3.56 22.93 25.26
C LEU A 546 -2.50 22.09 24.53
N LEU A 547 -1.71 22.72 23.66
CA LEU A 547 -0.70 22.00 22.90
C LEU A 547 0.43 21.49 23.81
N ALA A 548 0.82 22.24 24.84
CA ALA A 548 1.84 21.83 25.81
C ALA A 548 1.50 20.53 26.54
N ARG A 549 0.21 20.22 26.73
CA ARG A 549 -0.26 18.94 27.32
C ARG A 549 -0.66 17.89 26.28
N THR A 550 -0.63 18.22 24.98
CA THR A 550 -1.07 17.34 23.89
C THR A 550 0.13 16.60 23.30
N ARG A 551 0.04 15.29 23.15
CA ARG A 551 1.04 14.51 22.43
C ARG A 551 0.74 14.53 20.93
N VAL A 552 1.59 15.17 20.13
CA VAL A 552 1.46 15.16 18.66
C VAL A 552 2.25 13.98 18.11
N LEU A 553 1.59 13.09 17.37
CA LEU A 553 2.20 11.90 16.79
C LEU A 553 1.92 11.86 15.29
N TYR A 554 2.96 11.60 14.50
CA TYR A 554 2.84 11.41 13.06
C TYR A 554 2.66 9.93 12.72
N GLN A 555 1.69 9.64 11.86
CA GLN A 555 1.40 8.29 11.40
C GLN A 555 2.61 7.69 10.68
N SER A 556 3.31 8.46 9.83
CA SER A 556 4.53 8.01 9.16
C SER A 556 5.62 7.54 10.14
N GLU A 557 5.94 8.35 11.15
CA GLU A 557 6.95 8.03 12.17
C GLU A 557 6.55 6.79 12.96
N ALA A 558 5.29 6.73 13.37
CA ALA A 558 4.71 5.58 14.07
C ALA A 558 4.79 4.28 13.28
N ILE A 559 4.44 4.31 11.99
CA ILE A 559 4.54 3.14 11.10
C ILE A 559 6.00 2.70 10.97
N LEU A 560 6.94 3.64 10.86
CA LEU A 560 8.36 3.34 10.69
C LEU A 560 9.04 2.79 11.95
N CYS A 561 8.46 2.97 13.13
CA CYS A 561 8.94 2.34 14.36
C CYS A 561 8.86 0.80 14.32
N ASP A 562 7.77 0.26 13.75
CA ASP A 562 7.57 -1.18 13.57
C ASP A 562 6.66 -1.43 12.35
N PRO A 563 7.22 -1.33 11.13
CA PRO A 563 6.42 -1.41 9.92
C PRO A 563 5.78 -2.79 9.76
N SER A 564 6.46 -3.84 10.21
CA SER A 564 5.94 -5.20 10.11
C SER A 564 4.64 -5.35 10.89
N ASN A 565 4.66 -5.06 12.20
CA ASN A 565 3.48 -5.30 13.03
C ASN A 565 2.34 -4.31 12.75
N TYR A 566 2.63 -3.10 12.26
CA TYR A 566 1.60 -2.17 11.79
C TYR A 566 0.86 -2.73 10.58
N TRP A 567 1.59 -3.10 9.51
CA TRP A 567 0.96 -3.56 8.27
C TRP A 567 0.35 -4.96 8.38
N ILE A 568 0.87 -5.83 9.25
CA ILE A 568 0.20 -7.08 9.60
C ILE A 568 -1.19 -6.80 10.22
N SER A 569 -1.31 -5.78 11.06
CA SER A 569 -2.60 -5.38 11.66
C SER A 569 -3.58 -4.87 10.59
N ALA A 570 -3.09 -4.05 9.65
CA ALA A 570 -3.91 -3.57 8.52
C ALA A 570 -4.33 -4.70 7.58
N ILE A 571 -3.42 -5.64 7.27
CA ILE A 571 -3.69 -6.85 6.49
C ILE A 571 -4.76 -7.71 7.18
N ASP A 572 -4.62 -7.94 8.48
CA ASP A 572 -5.57 -8.76 9.22
C ASP A 572 -6.96 -8.13 9.30
N ALA A 573 -7.04 -6.80 9.51
CA ALA A 573 -8.29 -6.07 9.36
C ALA A 573 -8.90 -6.28 7.96
N GLY A 574 -8.08 -6.17 6.92
CA GLY A 574 -8.50 -6.38 5.54
C GLY A 574 -9.02 -7.79 5.26
N ARG A 575 -8.48 -8.82 5.91
CA ARG A 575 -8.92 -10.21 5.74
C ARG A 575 -10.31 -10.46 6.32
N ARG A 576 -10.66 -9.74 7.39
CA ARG A 576 -11.90 -9.96 8.16
C ARG A 576 -13.07 -9.11 7.67
N PHE A 577 -12.80 -7.98 7.04
CA PHE A 577 -13.83 -7.10 6.50
C PHE A 577 -14.06 -7.29 5.01
N SER A 578 -15.33 -7.43 4.63
CA SER A 578 -15.74 -7.38 3.23
C SER A 578 -15.62 -5.96 2.68
N LEU A 579 -15.39 -5.84 1.37
CA LEU A 579 -15.35 -4.55 0.70
C LEU A 579 -16.66 -3.76 0.87
N ALA A 580 -17.80 -4.46 0.87
CA ALA A 580 -19.12 -3.86 1.08
C ALA A 580 -19.31 -3.21 2.46
N GLN A 581 -18.58 -3.68 3.48
CA GLN A 581 -18.58 -3.03 4.81
C GLN A 581 -17.70 -1.79 4.86
N LEU A 582 -16.69 -1.69 3.97
CA LEU A 582 -15.74 -0.58 3.93
C LEU A 582 -16.29 0.61 3.13
N THR A 583 -16.90 0.38 1.96
CA THR A 583 -17.38 1.42 1.05
C THR A 583 -18.36 2.44 1.68
N PRO A 584 -19.28 2.08 2.59
CA PRO A 584 -20.22 3.03 3.19
C PRO A 584 -19.66 3.89 4.34
N LEU A 585 -18.40 3.70 4.75
CA LEU A 585 -17.88 4.29 5.99
C LEU A 585 -17.70 5.81 5.94
N GLU A 586 -17.72 6.43 4.76
CA GLU A 586 -17.78 7.89 4.60
C GLU A 586 -18.76 8.24 3.48
N SER A 587 -19.51 9.33 3.63
CA SER A 587 -20.43 9.85 2.60
C SER A 587 -19.68 10.81 1.67
N ALA A 588 -18.62 10.35 1.00
CA ALA A 588 -17.77 11.19 0.15
C ALA A 588 -17.89 10.81 -1.34
N PRO A 589 -17.82 11.79 -2.27
CA PRO A 589 -17.73 11.51 -3.71
C PRO A 589 -16.47 10.72 -4.09
N ASP A 590 -15.46 10.65 -3.22
CA ASP A 590 -14.21 9.92 -3.42
C ASP A 590 -14.26 8.44 -3.03
N ASN A 591 -15.43 7.90 -2.64
CA ASN A 591 -15.62 6.48 -2.31
C ASN A 591 -15.28 5.53 -3.46
N GLU A 592 -15.08 6.07 -4.66
CA GLU A 592 -14.70 5.35 -5.86
C GLU A 592 -13.18 5.12 -5.95
N GLN A 593 -12.34 5.73 -5.11
CA GLN A 593 -10.88 5.52 -5.15
C GLN A 593 -10.42 4.36 -4.26
N ALA A 594 -9.39 3.63 -4.71
CA ALA A 594 -8.83 2.52 -3.93
C ALA A 594 -8.17 2.99 -2.63
N GLY A 595 -7.63 4.21 -2.61
CA GLY A 595 -7.02 4.83 -1.43
C GLY A 595 -7.95 4.95 -0.22
N PHE A 596 -9.26 5.04 -0.43
CA PHE A 596 -10.25 5.06 0.66
C PHE A 596 -10.26 3.75 1.46
N VAL A 597 -10.27 2.61 0.76
CA VAL A 597 -10.20 1.29 1.37
C VAL A 597 -8.92 1.16 2.20
N VAL A 598 -7.78 1.60 1.63
CA VAL A 598 -6.49 1.58 2.32
C VAL A 598 -6.53 2.45 3.59
N LYS A 599 -7.09 3.66 3.52
CA LYS A 599 -7.23 4.56 4.68
C LYS A 599 -8.11 3.95 5.79
N ALA A 600 -9.19 3.26 5.44
CA ALA A 600 -10.04 2.61 6.44
C ALA A 600 -9.29 1.49 7.18
N LEU A 601 -8.52 0.67 6.45
CA LEU A 601 -7.68 -0.38 7.06
C LEU A 601 -6.54 0.21 7.92
N MET A 602 -5.90 1.28 7.45
CA MET A 602 -4.90 2.02 8.23
C MET A 602 -5.50 2.59 9.51
N HIS A 603 -6.73 3.11 9.47
CA HIS A 603 -7.38 3.64 10.66
C HIS A 603 -7.60 2.57 11.74
N VAL A 604 -7.99 1.35 11.36
CA VAL A 604 -8.07 0.22 12.32
C VAL A 604 -6.69 -0.05 12.92
N ALA A 605 -5.64 -0.13 12.10
CA ALA A 605 -4.27 -0.33 12.58
C ALA A 605 -3.79 0.80 13.50
N ASP A 606 -4.13 2.06 13.19
CA ASP A 606 -3.84 3.22 14.04
C ASP A 606 -4.50 3.07 15.41
N MET A 607 -5.80 2.71 15.45
CA MET A 607 -6.54 2.55 16.70
C MET A 607 -6.05 1.36 17.54
N LEU A 608 -5.48 0.33 16.92
CA LEU A 608 -4.82 -0.77 17.63
C LEU A 608 -3.46 -0.32 18.19
N ALA A 609 -2.68 0.41 17.39
CA ALA A 609 -1.36 0.91 17.78
C ALA A 609 -1.42 1.96 18.90
N LEU A 610 -2.44 2.82 18.89
CA LEU A 610 -2.64 3.88 19.87
C LEU A 610 -3.40 3.43 21.12
N CYS A 611 -4.07 2.28 21.08
CA CYS A 611 -4.86 1.73 22.19
C CYS A 611 -5.65 2.80 22.99
N PRO A 612 -6.46 3.66 22.33
CA PRO A 612 -7.11 4.78 22.99
C PRO A 612 -8.13 4.30 24.03
N THR A 613 -8.26 5.07 25.11
CA THR A 613 -9.42 4.94 26.01
C THR A 613 -10.60 5.76 25.53
N HIS A 614 -10.31 6.84 24.80
CA HIS A 614 -11.30 7.77 24.27
C HIS A 614 -10.93 8.15 22.84
N VAL A 615 -11.93 8.28 21.98
CA VAL A 615 -11.79 8.86 20.64
C VAL A 615 -12.74 10.05 20.55
N ARG A 616 -12.21 11.20 20.11
CA ARG A 616 -13.00 12.41 19.85
C ARG A 616 -12.87 12.75 18.37
N CYS A 617 -13.96 12.53 17.64
CA CYS A 617 -14.02 12.69 16.19
C CYS A 617 -15.10 13.69 15.78
N GLU A 618 -15.16 14.02 14.49
CA GLU A 618 -16.28 14.74 13.92
C GLU A 618 -17.43 13.76 13.67
N ARG A 619 -18.68 14.25 13.62
CA ARG A 619 -19.86 13.41 13.39
C ARG A 619 -19.75 12.58 12.09
N ALA A 620 -19.13 13.13 11.05
CA ALA A 620 -18.90 12.44 9.79
C ALA A 620 -17.91 11.26 9.89
N GLU A 621 -17.04 11.24 10.91
CA GLU A 621 -16.04 10.18 11.14
C GLU A 621 -16.51 9.13 12.16
N GLU A 622 -17.71 9.28 12.76
CA GLU A 622 -18.27 8.29 13.69
C GLU A 622 -18.41 6.88 13.10
N PRO A 623 -18.88 6.68 11.84
CA PRO A 623 -18.98 5.35 11.26
C PRO A 623 -17.62 4.64 11.20
N LEU A 624 -16.56 5.38 10.88
CA LEU A 624 -15.20 4.85 10.80
C LEU A 624 -14.61 4.50 12.18
N ALA A 625 -14.89 5.32 13.20
CA ALA A 625 -14.51 5.01 14.58
C ALA A 625 -15.26 3.76 15.09
N ALA A 626 -16.57 3.68 14.84
CA ALA A 626 -17.39 2.52 15.20
C ALA A 626 -16.92 1.24 14.50
N PHE A 627 -16.50 1.34 13.24
CA PHE A 627 -15.91 0.24 12.49
C PHE A 627 -14.64 -0.32 13.14
N SER A 628 -13.77 0.56 13.64
CA SER A 628 -12.54 0.13 14.35
C SER A 628 -12.85 -0.53 15.69
N GLU A 629 -13.84 -0.04 16.43
CA GLU A 629 -14.28 -0.68 17.67
C GLU A 629 -14.91 -2.05 17.42
N ALA A 630 -15.67 -2.21 16.33
CA ALA A 630 -16.22 -3.50 15.93
C ALA A 630 -15.11 -4.53 15.65
N TYR A 631 -14.02 -4.12 14.97
CA TYR A 631 -12.84 -4.97 14.80
C TYR A 631 -12.23 -5.35 16.15
N ARG A 632 -11.98 -4.35 17.02
CA ARG A 632 -11.33 -4.56 18.32
C ARG A 632 -12.12 -5.54 19.17
N ALA A 633 -13.44 -5.36 19.28
CA ALA A 633 -14.31 -6.23 20.06
C ALA A 633 -14.28 -7.69 19.60
N ALA A 634 -14.21 -7.93 18.29
CA ALA A 634 -14.23 -9.27 17.74
C ALA A 634 -12.85 -9.95 17.74
N HIS A 635 -11.76 -9.17 17.63
CA HIS A 635 -10.45 -9.70 17.20
C HIS A 635 -9.24 -9.20 18.00
N ALA A 636 -9.44 -8.25 18.92
CA ALA A 636 -8.43 -7.75 19.85
C ALA A 636 -9.06 -7.54 21.24
N ALA A 637 -9.78 -8.55 21.73
CA ALA A 637 -10.53 -8.51 22.99
C ALA A 637 -9.64 -8.33 24.24
N ASP A 638 -8.33 -8.49 24.09
CA ASP A 638 -7.33 -8.19 25.11
C ASP A 638 -7.05 -6.68 25.26
N LEU A 639 -7.54 -5.84 24.33
CA LEU A 639 -7.52 -4.38 24.45
C LEU A 639 -8.85 -3.85 25.01
N PRO A 640 -8.82 -2.83 25.89
CA PRO A 640 -10.04 -2.21 26.37
C PRO A 640 -10.79 -1.48 25.24
N ALA A 641 -12.12 -1.47 25.33
CA ALA A 641 -12.96 -0.68 24.42
C ALA A 641 -12.72 0.83 24.62
N ALA A 642 -12.80 1.60 23.53
CA ALA A 642 -12.69 3.05 23.62
C ALA A 642 -14.07 3.72 23.68
N HIS A 643 -14.18 4.80 24.44
CA HIS A 643 -15.35 5.67 24.41
C HIS A 643 -15.25 6.64 23.22
N VAL A 644 -15.95 6.31 22.13
CA VAL A 644 -16.11 7.18 20.96
C VAL A 644 -17.15 8.26 21.25
N GLY A 645 -16.82 9.51 20.98
CA GLY A 645 -17.77 10.62 21.07
C GLY A 645 -17.52 11.67 20.00
N ALA A 646 -18.55 11.99 19.21
CA ALA A 646 -18.50 13.12 18.31
C ALA A 646 -18.49 14.45 19.06
N VAL A 647 -17.67 15.37 18.57
CA VAL A 647 -17.68 16.78 18.98
C VAL A 647 -18.27 17.58 17.84
N GLU A 648 -19.28 18.39 18.12
CA GLU A 648 -19.92 19.24 17.12
C GLU A 648 -18.90 20.24 16.55
N THR A 649 -18.82 20.29 15.23
CA THR A 649 -17.95 21.22 14.50
C THR A 649 -18.78 22.33 13.88
N CYS A 650 -18.36 23.57 14.07
CA CYS A 650 -18.97 24.73 13.43
C CYS A 650 -18.26 25.04 12.10
N SER A 651 -19.02 25.24 11.02
CA SER A 651 -18.48 25.75 9.76
C SER A 651 -18.24 27.26 9.88
N LEU A 652 -17.02 27.71 9.57
CA LEU A 652 -16.64 29.12 9.52
C LEU A 652 -16.65 29.69 8.08
N GLN A 653 -17.42 29.07 7.19
CA GLN A 653 -17.62 29.55 5.82
C GLN A 653 -18.27 30.91 5.80
N LEU A 654 -17.64 31.85 5.11
CA LEU A 654 -18.08 33.23 4.90
C LEU A 654 -19.16 33.37 3.82
N ARG A 655 -19.31 32.35 2.94
CA ARG A 655 -20.28 32.33 1.83
C ARG A 655 -20.76 30.91 1.55
N ASP A 656 -22.00 30.78 1.10
CA ASP A 656 -22.55 29.55 0.51
C ASP A 656 -21.99 29.42 -0.91
N VAL A 657 -21.13 28.43 -1.16
CA VAL A 657 -20.68 28.08 -2.52
C VAL A 657 -21.00 26.60 -2.76
N PRO A 658 -21.56 26.23 -3.92
CA PRO A 658 -21.67 24.83 -4.29
C PRO A 658 -20.28 24.20 -4.30
N VAL A 659 -20.18 23.02 -3.67
CA VAL A 659 -18.98 22.24 -3.28
C VAL A 659 -17.94 22.00 -4.41
N ALA A 660 -18.20 22.41 -5.65
CA ALA A 660 -17.38 22.18 -6.83
C ALA A 660 -16.36 23.30 -7.15
N GLY A 661 -15.71 23.87 -6.13
CA GLY A 661 -14.67 24.89 -6.29
C GLY A 661 -13.25 24.29 -6.40
N GLY A 662 -12.37 24.90 -7.19
CA GLY A 662 -10.93 24.55 -7.18
C GLY A 662 -10.23 24.89 -5.84
N PRO A 663 -8.93 24.57 -5.63
CA PRO A 663 -8.21 24.73 -4.36
C PRO A 663 -8.08 26.20 -3.93
N GLY A 664 -8.40 27.15 -4.83
CA GLY A 664 -8.47 28.58 -4.56
C GLY A 664 -9.89 29.12 -4.33
N ALA A 665 -10.96 28.36 -4.64
CA ALA A 665 -12.34 28.77 -4.38
C ALA A 665 -12.64 28.77 -2.88
N ASP A 666 -12.13 27.77 -2.15
CA ASP A 666 -12.29 27.66 -0.70
C ASP A 666 -11.54 28.78 0.04
N ALA A 667 -10.40 29.22 -0.50
CA ALA A 667 -9.59 30.28 0.09
C ALA A 667 -10.30 31.64 0.11
N GLU A 668 -11.23 31.93 -0.81
CA GLU A 668 -12.04 33.15 -0.77
C GLU A 668 -13.25 33.06 0.16
N CYS A 669 -13.63 31.84 0.54
CA CYS A 669 -14.84 31.54 1.28
C CYS A 669 -14.58 31.29 2.76
N GLU A 670 -13.33 31.13 3.18
CA GLU A 670 -12.94 30.98 4.59
C GLU A 670 -11.70 31.82 4.92
N TYR A 671 -11.48 32.04 6.22
CA TYR A 671 -10.19 32.52 6.70
C TYR A 671 -9.16 31.39 6.70
N THR A 672 -8.04 31.62 6.03
CA THR A 672 -6.91 30.70 6.02
C THR A 672 -5.83 31.20 6.96
N VAL A 673 -5.09 30.30 7.60
CA VAL A 673 -4.03 30.68 8.55
C VAL A 673 -2.86 31.43 7.88
N LEU A 674 -2.78 31.38 6.55
CA LEU A 674 -1.77 32.07 5.74
C LEU A 674 -2.24 33.42 5.19
N ASP A 675 -3.50 33.80 5.46
CA ASP A 675 -4.06 35.10 5.12
C ASP A 675 -3.27 36.22 5.79
N SER A 676 -3.15 37.35 5.10
CA SER A 676 -2.65 38.59 5.66
C SER A 676 -3.65 39.14 6.68
N ALA A 677 -3.23 39.24 7.95
CA ALA A 677 -4.03 39.87 8.99
C ALA A 677 -4.48 41.29 8.56
N THR A 678 -3.64 42.09 7.90
CA THR A 678 -4.00 43.49 7.60
C THR A 678 -4.94 43.64 6.40
N SER A 679 -4.73 42.89 5.31
CA SER A 679 -5.49 43.08 4.06
C SER A 679 -6.63 42.08 3.87
N ASP A 680 -6.43 40.83 4.24
CA ASP A 680 -7.33 39.74 3.87
C ASP A 680 -8.47 39.62 4.87
N ALA A 681 -8.19 39.86 6.16
CA ALA A 681 -9.19 39.87 7.23
C ALA A 681 -10.38 40.79 6.90
N GLY A 682 -10.11 42.06 6.58
CA GLY A 682 -11.14 43.05 6.27
C GLY A 682 -11.82 42.82 4.92
N SER A 683 -11.05 42.48 3.88
CA SER A 683 -11.59 42.30 2.53
C SER A 683 -12.52 41.09 2.42
N LYS A 684 -12.22 39.98 3.10
CA LYS A 684 -13.11 38.80 3.16
C LYS A 684 -14.37 39.08 4.00
N MET A 685 -14.24 39.72 5.17
CA MET A 685 -15.40 40.06 6.02
C MET A 685 -16.39 40.98 5.31
N LYS A 686 -15.90 41.93 4.52
CA LYS A 686 -16.77 42.84 3.75
C LYS A 686 -17.74 42.06 2.86
N LYS A 687 -17.28 40.96 2.28
CA LYS A 687 -18.03 40.09 1.38
C LYS A 687 -18.82 38.99 2.09
N ALA A 688 -18.71 38.87 3.42
CA ALA A 688 -19.45 37.87 4.19
C ALA A 688 -20.93 38.27 4.33
N PHE A 689 -21.82 37.29 4.26
CA PHE A 689 -23.25 37.53 4.46
C PHE A 689 -23.53 37.90 5.92
N CYS A 690 -24.35 38.94 6.15
CA CYS A 690 -24.73 39.38 7.50
C CYS A 690 -25.96 40.27 7.37
N ALA A 691 -27.12 39.73 7.71
CA ALA A 691 -28.36 40.48 7.76
C ALA A 691 -28.71 40.81 9.22
N LEU A 692 -29.28 41.99 9.47
CA LEU A 692 -29.72 42.42 10.79
C LEU A 692 -30.76 41.43 11.34
N GLY A 693 -30.64 41.04 12.61
CA GLY A 693 -31.55 40.07 13.26
C GLY A 693 -31.37 38.62 12.81
N ASN A 694 -30.62 38.35 11.74
CA ASN A 694 -30.45 37.00 11.24
C ASN A 694 -29.35 36.25 11.99
N VAL A 695 -29.73 35.29 12.83
CA VAL A 695 -28.81 34.38 13.53
C VAL A 695 -28.54 33.08 12.77
N GLU A 696 -29.34 32.79 11.74
CA GLU A 696 -29.18 31.62 10.90
C GLU A 696 -28.26 31.91 9.72
N ARG A 697 -27.27 31.04 9.50
CA ARG A 697 -26.28 31.20 8.42
C ARG A 697 -25.64 32.60 8.39
N ASN A 698 -25.18 33.09 9.55
CA ASN A 698 -24.50 34.38 9.70
C ASN A 698 -23.02 34.17 10.05
N PRO A 699 -22.10 34.14 9.06
CA PRO A 699 -20.69 33.84 9.30
C PRO A 699 -19.98 34.80 10.27
N PRO A 700 -20.17 36.14 10.20
CA PRO A 700 -19.57 37.04 11.18
C PRO A 700 -19.99 36.71 12.62
N LEU A 701 -21.29 36.44 12.84
CA LEU A 701 -21.80 36.04 14.15
C LEU A 701 -21.20 34.70 14.59
N ARG A 702 -21.17 33.69 13.71
CA ARG A 702 -20.58 32.38 14.01
C ARG A 702 -19.10 32.45 14.35
N ILE A 703 -18.31 33.24 13.63
CA ILE A 703 -16.88 33.44 13.92
C ILE A 703 -16.69 34.09 15.29
N ALA A 704 -17.48 35.12 15.62
CA ALA A 704 -17.42 35.72 16.95
C ALA A 704 -17.75 34.70 18.03
N GLN A 705 -18.84 33.95 17.88
CA GLN A 705 -19.27 32.96 18.88
C GLN A 705 -18.20 31.90 19.15
N GLU A 706 -17.56 31.37 18.11
CA GLU A 706 -16.52 30.36 18.28
C GLU A 706 -15.29 30.90 19.01
N LEU A 707 -14.86 32.11 18.66
CA LEU A 707 -13.73 32.76 19.33
C LEU A 707 -14.07 33.19 20.76
N LEU A 708 -15.31 33.62 21.04
CA LEU A 708 -15.79 33.93 22.40
C LEU A 708 -15.79 32.68 23.29
N ARG A 709 -16.27 31.54 22.77
CA ARG A 709 -16.24 30.24 23.47
C ARG A 709 -14.81 29.75 23.74
N ASP A 710 -13.80 30.32 23.07
CA ASP A 710 -12.38 30.08 23.31
C ASP A 710 -11.76 31.07 24.32
N GLY A 711 -12.59 31.89 24.97
CA GLY A 711 -12.17 32.85 25.98
C GLY A 711 -11.64 34.17 25.41
N HIS A 712 -11.84 34.42 24.11
CA HIS A 712 -11.60 35.76 23.56
C HIS A 712 -12.72 36.72 23.98
N VAL A 713 -12.43 38.02 23.94
CA VAL A 713 -13.41 39.10 24.18
C VAL A 713 -13.65 39.84 22.88
N LEU A 714 -14.92 40.03 22.51
CA LEU A 714 -15.32 40.82 21.36
C LEU A 714 -15.65 42.24 21.81
N ALA A 715 -14.74 43.18 21.56
CA ALA A 715 -14.96 44.60 21.80
C ALA A 715 -15.59 45.26 20.56
N VAL A 716 -16.81 45.76 20.70
CA VAL A 716 -17.52 46.50 19.65
C VAL A 716 -17.48 47.99 19.98
N LYS A 717 -16.80 48.76 19.13
CA LYS A 717 -16.70 50.21 19.30
C LYS A 717 -17.82 50.93 18.56
N ARG A 718 -18.64 51.71 19.26
CA ARG A 718 -19.80 52.42 18.69
C ARG A 718 -19.87 53.85 19.22
N LYS A 719 -20.50 54.74 18.45
CA LYS A 719 -20.75 56.11 18.93
C LYS A 719 -21.77 56.06 20.08
N PRO A 720 -21.77 57.05 20.99
CA PRO A 720 -22.77 57.13 22.06
C PRO A 720 -24.22 57.11 21.55
N ALA A 721 -24.46 57.67 20.35
CA ALA A 721 -25.78 57.68 19.71
C ALA A 721 -26.23 56.29 19.21
N ASP A 722 -25.29 55.37 19.01
CA ASP A 722 -25.52 54.02 18.45
C ASP A 722 -25.43 52.93 19.55
N GLY A 723 -25.58 53.32 20.83
CA GLY A 723 -25.58 52.40 21.97
C GLY A 723 -24.25 52.30 22.73
N GLY A 724 -23.20 53.02 22.30
CA GLY A 724 -21.90 53.05 22.98
C GLY A 724 -21.07 51.76 22.87
N ASP A 725 -19.83 51.84 23.34
CA ASP A 725 -18.91 50.70 23.34
C ASP A 725 -19.46 49.55 24.19
N ILE A 726 -19.40 48.34 23.67
CA ILE A 726 -19.84 47.11 24.36
C ILE A 726 -18.79 46.02 24.22
N GLU A 727 -18.65 45.19 25.25
CA GLU A 727 -17.79 44.02 25.23
C GLU A 727 -18.63 42.76 25.45
N TYR A 728 -18.45 41.78 24.57
CA TYR A 728 -19.05 40.46 24.71
C TYR A 728 -17.97 39.46 25.15
N SER A 729 -18.27 38.71 26.20
CA SER A 729 -17.50 37.53 26.64
C SER A 729 -18.34 36.25 26.59
N ASP A 730 -19.65 36.36 26.34
CA ASP A 730 -20.59 35.25 26.26
C ASP A 730 -21.25 35.20 24.87
N ALA A 731 -21.18 34.02 24.25
CA ALA A 731 -21.66 33.79 22.90
C ALA A 731 -23.20 33.82 22.80
N ALA A 732 -23.92 33.45 23.85
CA ALA A 732 -25.38 33.46 23.89
C ALA A 732 -25.91 34.90 24.04
N LEU A 733 -25.26 35.73 24.85
CA LEU A 733 -25.57 37.16 24.96
C LEU A 733 -25.35 37.89 23.63
N LEU A 734 -24.25 37.58 22.93
CA LEU A 734 -24.00 38.13 21.59
C LEU A 734 -25.10 37.73 20.60
N GLU A 735 -25.54 36.46 20.62
CA GLU A 735 -26.60 35.97 19.74
C GLU A 735 -27.93 36.68 20.02
N ALA A 736 -28.31 36.79 21.30
CA ALA A 736 -29.54 37.44 21.73
C ALA A 736 -29.58 38.92 21.32
N ASP A 737 -28.52 39.67 21.60
CA ASP A 737 -28.45 41.09 21.23
C ASP A 737 -28.46 41.31 19.71
N PHE A 738 -27.86 40.41 18.95
CA PHE A 738 -27.90 40.48 17.49
C PHE A 738 -29.29 40.11 16.94
N ALA A 739 -29.95 39.07 17.48
CA ALA A 739 -31.31 38.66 17.11
C ALA A 739 -32.34 39.78 17.38
N GLU A 740 -32.21 40.45 18.53
CA GLU A 740 -33.05 41.58 18.93
C GLU A 740 -32.69 42.89 18.20
N SER A 741 -31.75 42.86 17.25
CA SER A 741 -31.30 44.02 16.48
C SER A 741 -30.68 45.15 17.32
N LYS A 742 -30.23 44.86 18.55
CA LYS A 742 -29.46 45.79 19.40
C LYS A 742 -28.02 45.97 18.93
N LEU A 743 -27.52 45.02 18.14
CA LEU A 743 -26.20 45.07 17.51
C LEU A 743 -26.36 45.06 15.98
N HIS A 744 -25.91 46.12 15.32
CA HIS A 744 -26.04 46.25 13.87
C HIS A 744 -24.90 45.49 13.14
N PRO A 745 -25.14 44.88 11.97
CA PRO A 745 -24.10 44.27 11.14
C PRO A 745 -22.89 45.17 10.86
N GLY A 746 -23.14 46.48 10.75
CA GLY A 746 -22.11 47.50 10.55
C GLY A 746 -21.14 47.67 11.71
N ASP A 747 -21.54 47.27 12.92
CA ASP A 747 -20.70 47.32 14.14
C ASP A 747 -20.07 45.94 14.42
N LEU A 748 -20.86 44.87 14.21
CA LEU A 748 -20.40 43.50 14.39
C LEU A 748 -19.22 43.17 13.44
N LYS A 749 -19.36 43.47 12.13
CA LYS A 749 -18.32 43.11 11.15
C LYS A 749 -16.94 43.70 11.49
N PRO A 750 -16.78 45.01 11.76
CA PRO A 750 -15.50 45.58 12.18
C PRO A 750 -14.93 44.94 13.45
N ALA A 751 -15.77 44.65 14.44
CA ALA A 751 -15.34 44.00 15.68
C ALA A 751 -14.80 42.58 15.41
N VAL A 752 -15.50 41.80 14.58
CA VAL A 752 -15.05 40.46 14.17
C VAL A 752 -13.75 40.53 13.36
N VAL A 753 -13.58 41.54 12.48
CA VAL A 753 -12.30 41.75 11.77
C VAL A 753 -11.17 41.93 12.76
N ALA A 754 -11.31 42.79 13.78
CA ALA A 754 -10.27 43.02 14.77
C ALA A 754 -9.89 41.71 15.52
N LEU A 755 -10.89 40.88 15.82
CA LEU A 755 -10.70 39.59 16.48
C LEU A 755 -9.90 38.61 15.60
N VAL A 756 -10.31 38.46 14.33
CA VAL A 756 -9.62 37.61 13.35
C VAL A 756 -8.21 38.12 13.07
N GLN A 757 -8.01 39.44 13.01
CA GLN A 757 -6.70 40.07 12.86
C GLN A 757 -5.75 39.71 14.00
N ALA A 758 -6.25 39.75 15.24
CA ALA A 758 -5.46 39.36 16.40
C ALA A 758 -5.07 37.88 16.34
N ALA A 759 -6.01 36.99 15.98
CA ALA A 759 -5.75 35.55 15.84
C ALA A 759 -4.72 35.26 14.73
N LEU A 760 -4.93 35.78 13.52
CA LEU A 760 -3.99 35.63 12.40
C LEU A 760 -2.63 36.24 12.70
N GLY A 761 -2.59 37.39 13.38
CA GLY A 761 -1.34 38.04 13.81
C GLY A 761 -0.50 37.15 14.72
N LYS A 762 -1.12 36.48 15.70
CA LYS A 762 -0.44 35.49 16.57
C LYS A 762 0.11 34.32 15.77
N ILE A 763 -0.68 33.76 14.85
CA ILE A 763 -0.25 32.64 14.00
C ILE A 763 0.93 33.05 13.12
N GLN A 764 0.85 34.20 12.45
CA GLN A 764 1.94 34.71 11.61
C GLN A 764 3.23 34.95 12.40
N ALA A 765 3.12 35.47 13.62
CA ALA A 765 4.27 35.63 14.51
C ALA A 765 4.88 34.27 14.86
N ARG A 766 4.05 33.26 15.15
CA ARG A 766 4.51 31.90 15.46
C ARG A 766 5.17 31.20 14.28
N LEU A 767 4.60 31.33 13.08
CA LEU A 767 5.19 30.78 11.85
C LEU A 767 6.57 31.37 11.55
N LYS A 768 6.83 32.61 11.96
CA LYS A 768 8.14 33.26 11.81
C LYS A 768 9.11 32.98 12.96
N ALA A 769 8.63 32.40 14.06
CA ALA A 769 9.41 32.23 15.28
C ALA A 769 10.43 31.09 15.22
N THR A 770 10.14 30.02 14.46
CA THR A 770 11.05 28.87 14.31
C THR A 770 11.41 28.62 12.84
N PRO A 771 12.64 28.14 12.56
CA PRO A 771 13.04 27.76 11.20
C PRO A 771 12.10 26.71 10.57
N GLU A 772 11.62 25.76 11.37
CA GLU A 772 10.75 24.66 10.95
C GLU A 772 9.38 25.19 10.51
N ALA A 773 8.76 26.07 11.30
CA ALA A 773 7.46 26.64 10.97
C ALA A 773 7.54 27.58 9.76
N LYS A 774 8.63 28.36 9.65
CA LYS A 774 8.88 29.23 8.49
C LYS A 774 9.07 28.43 7.21
N LYS A 775 9.78 27.30 7.30
CA LYS A 775 9.95 26.37 6.19
C LYS A 775 8.61 25.73 5.80
N ALA A 776 7.82 25.27 6.76
CA ALA A 776 6.49 24.72 6.53
C ALA A 776 5.57 25.73 5.82
N GLU A 777 5.55 27.00 6.26
CA GLU A 777 4.83 28.07 5.56
C GLU A 777 5.29 28.20 4.10
N THR A 778 6.60 28.27 3.88
CA THR A 778 7.18 28.49 2.55
C THR A 778 6.86 27.32 1.60
N ASP A 779 7.01 26.10 2.10
CA ASP A 779 6.75 24.87 1.35
C ASP A 779 5.24 24.73 1.03
N LEU A 780 4.36 25.05 1.98
CA LEU A 780 2.90 25.04 1.76
C LEU A 780 2.49 26.10 0.73
N ARG A 781 2.99 27.33 0.83
CA ARG A 781 2.72 28.39 -0.18
C ARG A 781 3.17 27.97 -1.58
N THR A 782 4.30 27.26 -1.67
CA THR A 782 4.82 26.75 -2.95
C THR A 782 3.92 25.66 -3.52
N ALA A 783 3.50 24.70 -2.67
CA ALA A 783 2.58 23.62 -3.07
C ALA A 783 1.23 24.15 -3.55
N LEU A 784 0.62 25.10 -2.81
CA LEU A 784 -0.65 25.72 -3.18
C LEU A 784 -0.57 26.45 -4.53
N LYS A 785 0.54 27.15 -4.79
CA LYS A 785 0.79 27.79 -6.10
C LYS A 785 0.93 26.77 -7.24
N ALA A 786 1.55 25.63 -6.98
CA ALA A 786 1.68 24.56 -7.97
C ALA A 786 0.32 23.92 -8.29
N LEU A 787 -0.48 23.63 -7.26
CA LEU A 787 -1.83 23.08 -7.41
C LEU A 787 -2.77 24.02 -8.16
N ALA A 788 -2.65 25.34 -7.95
CA ALA A 788 -3.44 26.32 -8.68
C ALA A 788 -3.08 26.42 -10.17
N LYS A 789 -1.83 26.08 -10.55
CA LYS A 789 -1.36 26.09 -11.95
C LYS A 789 -1.61 24.80 -12.70
N GLY A 790 -1.78 23.69 -11.99
CA GLY A 790 -2.00 22.36 -12.57
C GLY A 790 -3.47 22.03 -12.83
N LYS A 791 -4.39 22.96 -12.56
CA LYS A 791 -5.83 22.84 -12.89
C LYS A 791 -6.17 23.48 -14.22
#